data_AF-W5USW7-F1
#
_entry.id   AF-W5USW7-F1
#
_cell.length_a   1.000
_cell.length_b   1.000
_cell.length_c   1.000
_cell.angle_alpha   90.00
_cell.angle_beta   90.00
_cell.angle_gamma   90.00
#
_symmetry.space_group_name_H-M   'P 1'
#
loop_
_entity.id
_entity.type
_entity.pdbx_description
1 polymer ?
#
loop_
_entity_poly.entity_id
_entity_poly.type
_entity_poly.pdbx_seq_one_letter_code
_entity_poly.pdbx_strand_id
1 'polypeptide(L)'
;MLKKHFKFWTVSSILLATTPLIVACSVAQNTSSVFNSTSNKLSLNQSNPYYSIYQSQFAMNQFMSNQFDKLIEISFAKVPFQIQNADSKIININDDFAKEHINELYQIGENNKEIHLTSEHSKIELDQPKVTIKNFKQNKLANRFIKLSIDKTKMLEKAKILGLDINNFYYQIIYSQIHENNDDSRILDVPIEIRYYNPDKSSNPYSRETLITIVKQIKGFAPNLQRQANIDATKFLTSINYKNKDKTSIYQAYENLVSKETEGSGEQSIERTKYLDHLISQIDLLSAMVPANSSSKYYLSDVRISNDLNTLILTIVTVTGDKADTAYSTKKEYKIQGFAAPNQQEIEQIIANNFVASLKGGLSFYNYDWAHAQIFDFQTNFDDNNDIQTTITSLKGNQAQKSANASVHVKSKSNKFAEFDFSTRIGVPKFVELFSPSDKLSTSQIDSPWNAALYVPELQRRNIGEIQNNINISANSPVTSGGYKEFRTFYTSNNLSSAVHYGEDVLVPAGTSLKTFAKSKILGAYYLPSQGLAEGIGTIIALQTDVKDLNIDQKIKDKYLRNIDAIVFFFIHLDNNNLKLLGKLEQTNVGKRNATVVSDIDPLHPKLEDKNFNFATIGESTNNGGWNPHVHIEAYPVRYEIKDGKKVWAKSFLNSKYILSDNRLRIAPKRIDRYKTETNGKITWALTTLKETGVQVTQSRPIYLVNTDGSKTSNEDPDFKGYKNRDYTSSIDDLFIKNQALDPNWFFQFKDNKSSKVRLDNLYIKAKQNA
;
A
#
# COMPACT_ATOMS: atom_id res chain seq x y z
N MET A 1 -27.15 -81.08 -24.73
CA MET A 1 -25.71 -80.81 -24.52
C MET A 1 -25.39 -79.42 -25.03
N LEU A 2 -25.15 -78.44 -24.15
CA LEU A 2 -24.18 -77.32 -24.27
C LEU A 2 -24.44 -76.33 -23.11
N LYS A 3 -23.36 -75.97 -22.40
CA LYS A 3 -23.34 -75.33 -21.07
C LYS A 3 -22.98 -73.83 -21.15
N LYS A 4 -23.73 -73.05 -20.34
CA LYS A 4 -23.37 -71.90 -19.44
C LYS A 4 -22.79 -70.62 -20.07
N HIS A 5 -23.44 -69.44 -20.04
CA HIS A 5 -23.97 -68.52 -18.98
C HIS A 5 -22.89 -67.60 -18.32
N PHE A 6 -23.09 -66.34 -17.86
CA PHE A 6 -24.16 -65.59 -17.13
C PHE A 6 -23.96 -64.04 -17.37
N LYS A 7 -24.98 -63.19 -17.68
CA LYS A 7 -25.91 -62.34 -16.84
C LYS A 7 -25.33 -60.99 -16.30
N PHE A 8 -26.04 -59.85 -16.16
CA PHE A 8 -27.47 -59.45 -16.34
C PHE A 8 -27.68 -57.91 -16.42
N TRP A 9 -28.89 -57.52 -16.87
CA TRP A 9 -29.49 -56.17 -16.87
C TRP A 9 -30.75 -56.13 -15.97
N THR A 10 -31.20 -54.91 -15.70
CA THR A 10 -32.32 -54.32 -14.90
C THR A 10 -33.71 -54.98 -14.86
N VAL A 11 -34.48 -54.69 -13.80
CA VAL A 11 -35.98 -54.67 -13.78
C VAL A 11 -36.52 -53.55 -12.87
N SER A 12 -37.66 -52.98 -13.27
CA SER A 12 -38.44 -51.88 -12.67
C SER A 12 -39.71 -52.34 -11.90
N SER A 13 -40.10 -51.52 -10.91
CA SER A 13 -41.44 -51.07 -10.44
C SER A 13 -42.59 -52.06 -10.07
N ILE A 14 -43.24 -51.84 -8.90
CA ILE A 14 -44.64 -51.31 -8.74
C ILE A 14 -45.19 -51.35 -7.26
N LEU A 15 -45.91 -50.26 -6.89
CA LEU A 15 -47.00 -49.99 -5.89
C LEU A 15 -46.79 -49.84 -4.35
N LEU A 16 -46.90 -48.56 -3.91
CA LEU A 16 -47.77 -47.89 -2.92
C LEU A 16 -48.26 -48.57 -1.60
N ALA A 17 -48.00 -47.87 -0.48
CA ALA A 17 -48.89 -47.71 0.68
C ALA A 17 -48.67 -46.33 1.37
N THR A 18 -49.71 -45.80 2.01
CA THR A 18 -49.97 -44.37 2.35
C THR A 18 -49.72 -43.95 3.81
N THR A 19 -49.31 -42.66 3.97
CA THR A 19 -49.50 -41.67 5.08
C THR A 19 -48.89 -41.88 6.50
N PRO A 20 -48.61 -40.81 7.30
CA PRO A 20 -48.62 -39.37 7.02
C PRO A 20 -47.33 -38.61 7.38
N LEU A 21 -47.27 -37.43 6.80
CA LEU A 21 -46.27 -36.38 6.86
C LEU A 21 -46.45 -35.51 8.11
N ILE A 22 -45.61 -35.65 9.15
CA ILE A 22 -45.20 -34.56 10.06
C ILE A 22 -43.82 -34.91 10.65
N VAL A 23 -42.75 -34.35 10.07
CA VAL A 23 -41.54 -33.98 10.85
C VAL A 23 -41.08 -32.62 10.35
N ALA A 24 -41.41 -31.63 11.19
CA ALA A 24 -40.74 -30.37 11.44
C ALA A 24 -39.77 -29.83 10.38
N CYS A 25 -40.20 -28.71 9.78
CA CYS A 25 -39.32 -27.61 9.44
C CYS A 25 -38.27 -27.38 10.54
N SER A 26 -37.00 -27.64 10.22
CA SER A 26 -35.87 -26.91 10.79
C SER A 26 -34.78 -26.84 9.73
N VAL A 27 -35.06 -26.10 8.66
CA VAL A 27 -33.97 -25.43 7.95
C VAL A 27 -33.49 -24.34 8.90
N ALA A 28 -32.58 -24.70 9.80
CA ALA A 28 -31.82 -23.73 10.57
C ALA A 28 -30.89 -23.01 9.58
N GLN A 29 -31.42 -22.00 8.88
CA GLN A 29 -30.61 -20.89 8.39
C GLN A 29 -30.14 -20.07 9.60
N ASN A 30 -29.33 -20.69 10.45
CA ASN A 30 -28.49 -19.95 11.40
C ASN A 30 -27.37 -19.32 10.57
N THR A 31 -27.69 -18.20 9.92
CA THR A 31 -26.70 -17.30 9.33
C THR A 31 -25.96 -16.66 10.50
N SER A 32 -24.95 -17.37 10.97
CA SER A 32 -24.27 -17.02 12.21
C SER A 32 -23.49 -15.73 12.01
N SER A 33 -23.90 -14.69 12.73
CA SER A 33 -23.15 -13.45 12.98
C SER A 33 -21.62 -13.64 12.97
N VAL A 34 -20.87 -12.66 12.46
CA VAL A 34 -19.40 -12.67 12.58
C VAL A 34 -18.96 -12.57 14.05
N PHE A 35 -19.78 -11.91 14.88
CA PHE A 35 -19.50 -11.72 16.31
C PHE A 35 -20.54 -12.41 17.20
N ASN A 36 -20.11 -13.10 18.25
CA ASN A 36 -21.06 -13.68 19.20
C ASN A 36 -21.58 -12.60 20.16
N SER A 37 -22.89 -12.61 20.44
CA SER A 37 -23.54 -11.72 21.39
C SER A 37 -23.51 -12.29 22.80
N THR A 38 -22.33 -12.43 23.38
CA THR A 38 -22.21 -12.79 24.81
C THR A 38 -21.31 -11.80 25.53
N SER A 39 -21.87 -11.12 26.53
CA SER A 39 -21.23 -10.11 27.38
C SER A 39 -20.80 -8.82 26.66
N ASN A 40 -20.49 -7.75 27.43
CA ASN A 40 -19.99 -6.47 26.93
C ASN A 40 -18.60 -6.56 26.23
N LYS A 41 -18.14 -7.77 25.86
CA LYS A 41 -16.86 -8.01 25.16
C LYS A 41 -17.14 -8.49 23.75
N LEU A 42 -16.57 -7.77 22.77
CA LEU A 42 -16.59 -8.19 21.37
C LEU A 42 -15.80 -9.51 21.20
N SER A 43 -16.39 -10.54 20.60
CA SER A 43 -15.73 -11.82 20.35
C SER A 43 -16.07 -12.37 18.95
N LEU A 44 -15.08 -12.96 18.28
CA LEU A 44 -15.30 -13.62 16.98
C LEU A 44 -16.05 -14.93 17.16
N ASN A 45 -17.01 -15.18 16.28
CA ASN A 45 -17.69 -16.46 16.19
C ASN A 45 -16.78 -17.52 15.55
N GLN A 46 -16.30 -18.47 16.34
CA GLN A 46 -15.43 -19.57 15.90
C GLN A 46 -16.11 -20.53 14.92
N SER A 47 -17.45 -20.58 14.92
CA SER A 47 -18.21 -21.40 13.97
C SER A 47 -18.44 -20.70 12.63
N ASN A 48 -18.04 -19.43 12.48
CA ASN A 48 -18.15 -18.72 11.21
C ASN A 48 -17.18 -19.34 10.19
N PRO A 49 -17.62 -19.63 8.94
CA PRO A 49 -16.79 -20.29 7.94
C PRO A 49 -15.51 -19.51 7.57
N TYR A 50 -15.47 -18.19 7.81
CA TYR A 50 -14.33 -17.33 7.55
C TYR A 50 -13.53 -16.98 8.81
N TYR A 51 -13.76 -17.68 9.94
CA TYR A 51 -13.07 -17.43 11.20
C TYR A 51 -11.54 -17.36 11.05
N SER A 52 -10.94 -18.29 10.29
CA SER A 52 -9.49 -18.34 10.08
C SER A 52 -8.92 -17.12 9.34
N ILE A 53 -9.73 -16.43 8.55
CA ILE A 53 -9.36 -15.13 7.96
C ILE A 53 -9.44 -14.04 9.03
N TYR A 54 -10.57 -13.95 9.72
CA TYR A 54 -10.87 -12.87 10.67
C TYR A 54 -10.02 -12.92 11.93
N GLN A 55 -9.60 -14.11 12.37
CA GLN A 55 -8.86 -14.31 13.62
C GLN A 55 -7.62 -13.42 13.69
N SER A 56 -6.82 -13.41 12.61
CA SER A 56 -5.57 -12.63 12.58
C SER A 56 -5.82 -11.11 12.61
N GLN A 57 -6.83 -10.64 11.87
CA GLN A 57 -7.22 -9.23 11.83
C GLN A 57 -7.73 -8.77 13.19
N PHE A 58 -8.60 -9.58 13.80
CA PHE A 58 -9.19 -9.31 15.10
C PHE A 58 -8.15 -9.32 16.22
N ALA A 59 -7.26 -10.31 16.25
CA ALA A 59 -6.17 -10.39 17.22
C ALA A 59 -5.26 -9.15 17.13
N MET A 60 -4.91 -8.73 15.91
CA MET A 60 -4.12 -7.52 15.69
C MET A 60 -4.86 -6.26 16.14
N ASN A 61 -6.16 -6.16 15.87
CA ASN A 61 -6.95 -5.01 16.34
C ASN A 61 -7.04 -4.96 17.86
N GLN A 62 -7.23 -6.11 18.54
CA GLN A 62 -7.18 -6.20 20.01
C GLN A 62 -5.81 -5.77 20.56
N PHE A 63 -4.73 -6.18 19.91
CA PHE A 63 -3.37 -5.76 20.27
C PHE A 63 -3.23 -4.23 20.24
N MET A 64 -3.72 -3.59 19.17
CA MET A 64 -3.60 -2.13 19.00
C MET A 64 -4.56 -1.32 19.87
N SER A 65 -5.83 -1.73 19.96
CA SER A 65 -6.83 -1.02 20.78
C SER A 65 -6.46 -1.05 22.27
N ASN A 66 -5.78 -2.12 22.70
CA ASN A 66 -5.27 -2.27 24.05
C ASN A 66 -3.82 -1.79 24.19
N GLN A 67 -3.28 -0.98 23.27
CA GLN A 67 -1.99 -0.30 23.43
C GLN A 67 -0.79 -1.21 23.78
N PHE A 68 -0.74 -2.45 23.27
CA PHE A 68 0.42 -3.33 23.50
C PHE A 68 1.69 -2.79 22.84
N ASP A 69 1.54 -1.98 21.79
CA ASP A 69 2.63 -1.27 21.13
C ASP A 69 3.43 -0.38 22.09
N LYS A 70 2.85 0.08 23.20
CA LYS A 70 3.56 0.84 24.25
C LYS A 70 4.58 0.01 25.02
N LEU A 71 4.47 -1.32 25.00
CA LEU A 71 5.39 -2.26 25.66
C LEU A 71 6.55 -2.69 24.75
N ILE A 72 6.63 -2.09 23.56
CA ILE A 72 7.72 -2.25 22.60
C ILE A 72 8.56 -0.99 22.64
N GLU A 73 9.85 -1.15 22.91
CA GLU A 73 10.81 -0.07 23.02
C GLU A 73 11.97 -0.27 22.05
N ILE A 74 12.59 0.84 21.65
CA ILE A 74 13.84 0.82 20.91
C ILE A 74 14.86 1.69 21.63
N SER A 75 16.12 1.31 21.52
CA SER A 75 17.21 2.12 22.03
C SER A 75 18.43 2.05 21.12
N PHE A 76 19.28 3.07 21.25
CA PHE A 76 20.62 3.05 20.68
C PHE A 76 21.56 2.32 21.64
N ALA A 77 22.22 1.28 21.17
CA ALA A 77 23.30 0.63 21.89
C ALA A 77 24.60 1.39 21.62
N LYS A 78 25.42 1.63 22.64
CA LYS A 78 26.72 2.32 22.49
C LYS A 78 27.77 1.45 21.79
N VAL A 79 27.64 0.14 21.97
CA VAL A 79 28.45 -0.91 21.35
C VAL A 79 27.56 -1.80 20.46
N PRO A 80 28.12 -2.50 19.46
CA PRO A 80 27.33 -3.35 18.57
C PRO A 80 26.63 -4.46 19.34
N PHE A 81 25.34 -4.62 19.10
CA PHE A 81 24.51 -5.73 19.54
C PHE A 81 24.36 -6.69 18.34
N GLN A 82 25.29 -7.64 18.13
CA GLN A 82 25.02 -8.78 17.25
C GLN A 82 25.73 -10.05 17.73
N ILE A 83 24.95 -11.10 17.97
CA ILE A 83 25.29 -12.50 17.65
C ILE A 83 24.15 -13.05 16.79
N GLN A 84 24.50 -13.77 15.73
CA GLN A 84 23.57 -14.49 14.85
C GLN A 84 23.78 -16.00 15.11
N ASN A 85 22.75 -16.72 15.53
CA ASN A 85 22.73 -18.19 15.50
C ASN A 85 21.97 -18.64 14.23
N ALA A 86 22.35 -19.81 13.68
CA ALA A 86 21.78 -20.47 12.52
C ALA A 86 20.23 -20.63 12.49
N ASP A 87 19.53 -20.54 13.62
CA ASP A 87 18.10 -20.89 13.73
C ASP A 87 17.12 -19.72 13.98
N SER A 88 17.46 -18.50 13.56
CA SER A 88 16.49 -17.41 13.30
C SER A 88 15.45 -17.11 14.40
N LYS A 89 15.85 -17.13 15.69
CA LYS A 89 15.09 -16.50 16.79
C LYS A 89 15.94 -15.42 17.42
N ILE A 90 15.43 -14.18 17.43
CA ILE A 90 16.07 -13.03 18.07
C ILE A 90 16.15 -13.31 19.57
N ILE A 91 17.36 -13.51 20.10
CA ILE A 91 17.62 -13.55 21.55
C ILE A 91 18.05 -12.15 21.97
N ASN A 92 17.36 -11.60 22.98
CA ASN A 92 17.79 -10.42 23.71
C ASN A 92 18.97 -10.79 24.62
N ILE A 93 20.17 -10.28 24.33
CA ILE A 93 21.33 -10.45 25.21
C ILE A 93 21.48 -9.17 26.05
N ASN A 94 21.13 -9.23 27.33
CA ASN A 94 21.51 -8.17 28.25
C ASN A 94 23.05 -8.18 28.41
N ASP A 95 23.67 -7.03 28.68
CA ASP A 95 25.14 -6.90 28.82
C ASP A 95 25.73 -7.88 29.86
N ASP A 96 24.92 -8.31 30.83
CA ASP A 96 25.30 -9.32 31.82
C ASP A 96 25.45 -10.73 31.22
N PHE A 97 24.66 -11.09 30.20
CA PHE A 97 24.76 -12.41 29.54
C PHE A 97 25.98 -12.49 28.61
N ALA A 98 26.34 -11.36 27.97
CA ALA A 98 27.54 -11.28 27.14
C ALA A 98 28.84 -11.45 27.94
N LYS A 99 28.87 -11.12 29.23
CA LYS A 99 30.05 -11.30 30.08
C LYS A 99 30.27 -12.73 30.55
N GLU A 100 29.19 -13.50 30.76
CA GLU A 100 29.31 -14.88 31.27
C GLU A 100 29.38 -15.94 30.15
N HIS A 101 28.77 -15.71 28.97
CA HIS A 101 28.53 -16.79 27.99
C HIS A 101 29.18 -16.55 26.60
N ILE A 102 30.08 -15.56 26.46
CA ILE A 102 30.77 -15.29 25.18
C ILE A 102 31.59 -16.47 24.67
N ASN A 103 32.11 -17.28 25.60
CA ASN A 103 32.89 -18.47 25.30
C ASN A 103 32.03 -19.63 24.76
N GLU A 104 30.70 -19.54 24.85
CA GLU A 104 29.75 -20.58 24.45
C GLU A 104 29.05 -20.30 23.10
N LEU A 105 29.36 -19.15 22.48
CA LEU A 105 28.76 -18.76 21.21
C LEU A 105 29.69 -19.14 20.05
N TYR A 106 29.28 -20.16 19.31
CA TYR A 106 30.01 -20.70 18.17
C TYR A 106 29.32 -20.31 16.86
N GLN A 107 30.08 -19.75 15.91
CA GLN A 107 29.69 -19.79 14.50
C GLN A 107 30.35 -20.99 13.84
N ILE A 108 29.57 -21.80 13.13
CA ILE A 108 30.09 -22.84 12.25
C ILE A 108 30.39 -22.18 10.91
N GLY A 109 31.66 -21.97 10.60
CA GLY A 109 32.08 -21.47 9.28
C GLY A 109 31.89 -22.52 8.18
N GLU A 110 32.06 -22.14 6.90
CA GLU A 110 31.89 -22.99 5.70
C GLU A 110 32.69 -24.31 5.70
N ASN A 111 33.61 -24.49 6.66
CA ASN A 111 34.49 -25.66 6.81
C ASN A 111 34.25 -26.47 8.09
N ASN A 112 33.12 -26.29 8.79
CA ASN A 112 32.84 -26.90 10.12
C ASN A 112 33.89 -26.56 11.21
N LYS A 113 34.66 -25.48 11.04
CA LYS A 113 35.51 -24.96 12.12
C LYS A 113 34.67 -24.06 13.03
N GLU A 114 34.70 -24.38 14.32
CA GLU A 114 34.20 -23.56 15.41
C GLU A 114 34.95 -22.21 15.43
N ILE A 115 34.21 -21.13 15.21
CA ILE A 115 34.71 -19.78 15.42
C ILE A 115 34.29 -19.35 16.83
N HIS A 116 35.25 -19.26 17.75
CA HIS A 116 35.05 -18.64 19.04
C HIS A 116 35.00 -17.11 18.86
N LEU A 117 33.90 -16.49 19.24
CA LEU A 117 33.80 -15.03 19.32
C LEU A 117 34.69 -14.53 20.46
N THR A 118 35.90 -14.05 20.16
CA THR A 118 36.74 -13.39 21.18
C THR A 118 36.23 -11.97 21.46
N SER A 119 36.40 -11.52 22.70
CA SER A 119 36.05 -10.17 23.18
C SER A 119 36.76 -9.02 22.44
N GLU A 120 37.73 -9.31 21.57
CA GLU A 120 38.47 -8.30 20.82
C GLU A 120 37.76 -7.85 19.53
N HIS A 121 36.72 -8.56 19.07
CA HIS A 121 36.02 -8.30 17.79
C HIS A 121 34.87 -7.27 17.86
N SER A 122 34.65 -6.60 19.01
CA SER A 122 33.54 -5.62 19.17
C SER A 122 33.99 -4.22 19.63
N LYS A 123 35.14 -3.74 19.16
CA LYS A 123 35.73 -2.44 19.59
C LYS A 123 35.06 -1.18 19.02
N ILE A 124 34.02 -1.26 18.20
CA ILE A 124 33.41 -0.07 17.58
C ILE A 124 32.41 0.56 18.54
N GLU A 125 32.85 1.56 19.30
CA GLU A 125 31.97 2.42 20.08
C GLU A 125 31.47 3.60 19.22
N LEU A 126 30.15 3.75 19.10
CA LEU A 126 29.57 4.92 18.45
C LEU A 126 29.11 5.93 19.49
N ASP A 127 29.54 7.18 19.29
CA ASP A 127 29.08 8.31 20.07
C ASP A 127 27.88 8.93 19.37
N GLN A 128 26.66 8.48 19.71
CA GLN A 128 25.42 8.84 19.02
C GLN A 128 25.27 10.37 18.76
N PRO A 129 25.53 11.27 19.73
CA PRO A 129 25.57 12.72 19.51
C PRO A 129 26.48 13.23 18.39
N LYS A 130 27.51 12.47 18.01
CA LYS A 130 28.43 12.80 16.91
C LYS A 130 28.05 12.13 15.58
N VAL A 131 27.15 11.15 15.60
CA VAL A 131 26.73 10.43 14.40
C VAL A 131 25.57 11.13 13.71
N THR A 132 25.72 11.51 12.45
CA THR A 132 24.57 11.95 11.65
C THR A 132 23.74 10.74 11.21
N ILE A 133 22.42 10.87 11.12
CA ILE A 133 21.55 9.78 10.63
C ILE A 133 21.92 9.37 9.21
N LYS A 134 22.35 10.33 8.38
CA LYS A 134 22.89 10.06 7.04
C LYS A 134 24.06 9.06 7.09
N ASN A 135 25.07 9.31 7.93
CA ASN A 135 26.22 8.39 8.09
C ASN A 135 25.76 7.05 8.67
N PHE A 136 24.90 7.09 9.69
CA PHE A 136 24.33 5.90 10.32
C PHE A 136 23.66 4.95 9.31
N LYS A 137 22.87 5.52 8.39
CA LYS A 137 22.20 4.77 7.30
C LYS A 137 23.17 4.37 6.20
N GLN A 138 24.01 5.29 5.70
CA GLN A 138 24.93 5.04 4.59
C GLN A 138 25.94 3.93 4.91
N ASN A 139 26.37 3.86 6.17
CA ASN A 139 27.32 2.87 6.66
C ASN A 139 26.63 1.70 7.39
N LYS A 140 25.29 1.63 7.30
CA LYS A 140 24.46 0.46 7.67
C LYS A 140 24.65 0.03 9.13
N LEU A 141 24.82 1.02 9.99
CA LEU A 141 25.06 0.84 11.42
C LEU A 141 23.77 0.46 12.18
N ALA A 142 22.60 0.69 11.59
CA ALA A 142 21.32 0.37 12.21
C ALA A 142 21.18 -1.07 12.69
N ASN A 143 21.61 -2.05 11.89
CA ASN A 143 21.52 -3.48 12.24
C ASN A 143 22.43 -3.87 13.43
N ARG A 144 23.40 -3.02 13.76
CA ARG A 144 24.40 -3.22 14.81
C ARG A 144 24.05 -2.46 16.08
N PHE A 145 23.48 -1.26 15.96
CA PHE A 145 23.36 -0.33 17.09
C PHE A 145 21.93 -0.01 17.50
N ILE A 146 20.91 -0.57 16.83
CA ILE A 146 19.51 -0.47 17.29
C ILE A 146 19.13 -1.74 18.04
N LYS A 147 18.67 -1.58 19.29
CA LYS A 147 18.11 -2.67 20.10
C LYS A 147 16.59 -2.57 20.13
N LEU A 148 15.91 -3.69 19.92
CA LEU A 148 14.46 -3.85 20.11
C LEU A 148 14.20 -4.55 21.43
N SER A 149 13.48 -3.91 22.35
CA SER A 149 13.13 -4.46 23.66
C SER A 149 11.61 -4.64 23.79
N ILE A 150 11.19 -5.74 24.40
CA ILE A 150 9.78 -6.09 24.57
C ILE A 150 9.56 -6.50 26.03
N ASP A 151 8.66 -5.81 26.72
CA ASP A 151 8.24 -6.19 28.08
C ASP A 151 7.26 -7.36 28.03
N LYS A 152 7.81 -8.56 27.81
CA LYS A 152 7.03 -9.79 27.63
C LYS A 152 6.17 -10.12 28.85
N THR A 153 6.65 -9.81 30.06
CA THR A 153 5.91 -10.07 31.30
C THR A 153 4.63 -9.25 31.37
N LYS A 154 4.71 -7.92 31.20
CA LYS A 154 3.51 -7.07 31.17
C LYS A 154 2.58 -7.39 30.00
N MET A 155 3.16 -7.76 28.84
CA MET A 155 2.36 -8.23 27.71
C MET A 155 1.55 -9.49 28.07
N LEU A 156 2.17 -10.50 28.67
CA LEU A 156 1.50 -11.74 29.08
C LEU A 156 0.36 -11.48 30.07
N GLU A 157 0.60 -10.62 31.08
CA GLU A 157 -0.41 -10.25 32.07
C GLU A 157 -1.63 -9.58 31.43
N LYS A 158 -1.40 -8.59 30.55
CA LYS A 158 -2.47 -7.89 29.84
C LYS A 158 -3.22 -8.80 28.89
N ALA A 159 -2.51 -9.68 28.20
CA ALA A 159 -3.07 -10.59 27.21
C ALA A 159 -3.98 -11.65 27.83
N LYS A 160 -3.64 -12.13 29.04
CA LYS A 160 -4.47 -13.07 29.80
C LYS A 160 -5.88 -12.53 30.07
N ILE A 161 -6.02 -11.23 30.34
CA ILE A 161 -7.32 -10.57 30.59
C ILE A 161 -8.20 -10.54 29.33
N LEU A 162 -7.56 -10.50 28.16
CA LEU A 162 -8.21 -10.37 26.85
C LEU A 162 -8.42 -11.72 26.14
N GLY A 163 -7.83 -12.80 26.65
CA GLY A 163 -7.81 -14.09 25.96
C GLY A 163 -6.97 -14.06 24.67
N LEU A 164 -5.95 -13.20 24.60
CA LEU A 164 -5.08 -13.04 23.44
C LEU A 164 -3.82 -13.90 23.62
N ASP A 165 -3.44 -14.70 22.61
CA ASP A 165 -2.19 -15.44 22.63
C ASP A 165 -1.04 -14.61 22.05
N ILE A 166 -0.23 -14.01 22.93
CA ILE A 166 0.91 -13.18 22.53
C ILE A 166 2.06 -13.97 21.91
N ASN A 167 2.10 -15.30 22.05
CA ASN A 167 3.16 -16.11 21.43
C ASN A 167 2.99 -16.23 19.90
N ASN A 168 1.80 -15.92 19.39
CA ASN A 168 1.53 -15.83 17.95
C ASN A 168 1.88 -14.45 17.37
N PHE A 169 2.43 -13.53 18.17
CA PHE A 169 2.92 -12.23 17.71
C PHE A 169 4.43 -12.26 17.47
N TYR A 170 4.85 -11.69 16.34
CA TYR A 170 6.24 -11.55 15.93
C TYR A 170 6.55 -10.07 15.72
N TYR A 171 7.78 -9.67 16.05
CA TYR A 171 8.21 -8.27 16.06
C TYR A 171 9.54 -8.16 15.31
N GLN A 172 9.63 -7.23 14.36
CA GLN A 172 10.83 -7.06 13.55
C GLN A 172 11.05 -5.58 13.19
N ILE A 173 12.28 -5.09 13.33
CA ILE A 173 12.65 -3.78 12.78
C ILE A 173 12.71 -3.87 11.25
N ILE A 174 12.03 -2.95 10.57
CA ILE A 174 12.12 -2.81 9.12
C ILE A 174 13.28 -1.88 8.80
N TYR A 175 14.50 -2.42 8.85
CA TYR A 175 15.73 -1.63 8.65
C TYR A 175 15.76 -0.86 7.33
N SER A 176 15.07 -1.38 6.31
CA SER A 176 14.93 -0.76 5.00
C SER A 176 14.09 0.52 4.97
N GLN A 177 13.31 0.76 6.03
CA GLN A 177 12.41 1.89 6.13
C GLN A 177 12.79 2.86 7.26
N ILE A 178 13.92 2.65 7.95
CA ILE A 178 14.41 3.64 8.91
C ILE A 178 14.71 4.95 8.17
N HIS A 179 14.36 6.07 8.79
CA HIS A 179 14.57 7.37 8.17
C HIS A 179 14.79 8.47 9.21
N GLU A 180 15.47 9.50 8.75
CA GLU A 180 15.55 10.75 9.50
C GLU A 180 14.15 11.33 9.63
N ASN A 181 13.73 11.63 10.85
CA ASN A 181 12.41 12.17 11.14
C ASN A 181 12.19 13.46 10.33
N ASN A 182 10.95 13.67 9.92
CA ASN A 182 10.66 14.79 9.04
C ASN A 182 10.88 16.14 9.72
N ASP A 183 10.53 16.24 11.00
CA ASP A 183 10.45 17.48 11.77
C ASP A 183 11.66 17.70 12.69
N ASP A 184 12.57 16.73 12.82
CA ASP A 184 13.83 16.88 13.56
C ASP A 184 14.92 15.94 13.00
N SER A 185 15.98 16.52 12.43
CA SER A 185 17.07 15.73 11.82
C SER A 185 17.93 14.95 12.83
N ARG A 186 17.71 15.15 14.13
CA ARG A 186 18.40 14.45 15.24
C ARG A 186 17.64 13.22 15.71
N ILE A 187 16.47 12.96 15.13
CA ILE A 187 15.59 11.85 15.50
C ILE A 187 15.55 10.84 14.36
N LEU A 188 15.84 9.58 14.68
CA LEU A 188 15.68 8.45 13.77
C LEU A 188 14.33 7.80 14.02
N ASP A 189 13.48 7.82 13.00
CA ASP A 189 12.25 7.04 12.96
C ASP A 189 12.59 5.59 12.55
N VAL A 190 12.20 4.64 13.40
CA VAL A 190 12.47 3.21 13.27
C VAL A 190 11.14 2.46 13.17
N PRO A 191 10.75 2.04 11.96
CA PRO A 191 9.56 1.24 11.77
C PRO A 191 9.75 -0.19 12.31
N ILE A 192 8.75 -0.68 13.04
CA ILE A 192 8.69 -2.03 13.61
C ILE A 192 7.45 -2.71 13.03
N GLU A 193 7.66 -3.79 12.30
CA GLU A 193 6.61 -4.71 11.87
C GLU A 193 6.15 -5.56 13.05
N ILE A 194 4.85 -5.55 13.31
CA ILE A 194 4.18 -6.45 14.25
C ILE A 194 3.30 -7.37 13.43
N ARG A 195 3.48 -8.67 13.57
CA ARG A 195 2.78 -9.69 12.80
C ARG A 195 2.04 -10.61 13.75
N TYR A 196 0.82 -10.99 13.42
CA TYR A 196 0.11 -12.09 14.05
C TYR A 196 0.01 -13.26 13.08
N TYR A 197 0.49 -14.43 13.49
CA TYR A 197 0.37 -15.68 12.74
C TYR A 197 0.16 -16.84 13.71
N ASN A 198 -0.97 -17.54 13.56
CA ASN A 198 -1.27 -18.75 14.29
C ASN A 198 -0.78 -19.97 13.48
N PRO A 199 0.23 -20.72 13.95
CA PRO A 199 0.78 -21.86 13.22
C PRO A 199 -0.05 -23.15 13.33
N ASP A 200 -1.04 -23.20 14.22
CA ASP A 200 -1.91 -24.37 14.35
C ASP A 200 -2.78 -24.52 13.10
N LYS A 201 -2.52 -25.59 12.33
CA LYS A 201 -3.20 -25.88 11.07
C LYS A 201 -4.68 -26.14 11.23
N SER A 202 -5.14 -26.59 12.39
CA SER A 202 -6.57 -26.84 12.63
C SER A 202 -7.36 -25.53 12.72
N SER A 203 -6.77 -24.50 13.33
CA SER A 203 -7.38 -23.18 13.49
C SER A 203 -7.01 -22.20 12.37
N ASN A 204 -5.88 -22.40 11.69
CA ASN A 204 -5.41 -21.59 10.56
C ASN A 204 -5.01 -22.45 9.32
N PRO A 205 -5.96 -23.16 8.70
CA PRO A 205 -5.66 -24.05 7.56
C PRO A 205 -5.14 -23.30 6.32
N TYR A 206 -5.38 -22.00 6.22
CA TYR A 206 -5.02 -21.17 5.05
C TYR A 206 -3.76 -20.32 5.27
N SER A 207 -3.04 -20.55 6.37
CA SER A 207 -1.82 -19.83 6.74
C SER A 207 -1.98 -18.30 6.68
N ARG A 208 -3.15 -17.79 7.10
CA ARG A 208 -3.45 -16.36 7.13
C ARG A 208 -2.69 -15.66 8.24
N GLU A 209 -2.26 -14.46 7.94
CA GLU A 209 -1.62 -13.56 8.89
C GLU A 209 -2.11 -12.12 8.72
N THR A 210 -1.86 -11.32 9.74
CA THR A 210 -2.05 -9.86 9.68
C THR A 210 -0.77 -9.20 10.17
N LEU A 211 -0.35 -8.14 9.50
CA LEU A 211 0.80 -7.34 9.90
C LEU A 211 0.45 -5.86 9.88
N ILE A 212 1.03 -5.13 10.82
CA ILE A 212 1.00 -3.67 10.92
C ILE A 212 2.43 -3.16 11.15
N THR A 213 2.63 -1.87 10.91
CA THR A 213 3.89 -1.21 11.21
C THR A 213 3.64 -0.08 12.19
N ILE A 214 4.35 -0.08 13.31
CA ILE A 214 4.44 1.06 14.23
C ILE A 214 5.77 1.77 14.03
N VAL A 215 5.86 3.05 14.35
CA VAL A 215 7.12 3.80 14.29
C VAL A 215 7.54 4.19 15.69
N LYS A 216 8.78 3.87 16.04
CA LYS A 216 9.43 4.27 17.30
C LYS A 216 10.60 5.20 17.00
N GLN A 217 11.00 6.01 17.97
CA GLN A 217 11.96 7.10 17.75
C GLN A 217 13.21 6.93 18.61
N ILE A 218 14.38 7.08 17.99
CA ILE A 218 15.66 7.22 18.69
C ILE A 218 16.13 8.67 18.53
N LYS A 219 16.22 9.40 19.64
CA LYS A 219 16.65 10.81 19.67
C LYS A 219 18.13 10.91 20.04
N GLY A 220 18.78 12.01 19.66
CA GLY A 220 20.13 12.33 20.12
C GLY A 220 21.23 12.11 19.07
N PHE A 221 20.89 11.97 17.79
CA PHE A 221 21.87 11.98 16.70
C PHE A 221 22.39 13.41 16.42
N ALA A 222 23.54 13.51 15.75
CA ALA A 222 24.02 14.78 15.21
C ALA A 222 23.07 15.29 14.11
N PRO A 223 22.76 16.61 14.08
CA PRO A 223 21.84 17.16 13.10
C PRO A 223 22.42 17.16 11.68
N ASN A 224 21.55 17.00 10.69
CA ASN A 224 21.85 17.40 9.32
C ASN A 224 21.75 18.93 9.24
N LEU A 225 22.87 19.64 9.34
CA LEU A 225 22.91 21.10 9.50
C LEU A 225 22.04 21.86 8.49
N GLN A 226 22.07 21.50 7.20
CA GLN A 226 21.31 22.22 6.18
C GLN A 226 19.81 21.95 6.30
N ARG A 227 19.42 20.70 6.53
CA ARG A 227 18.00 20.35 6.72
C ARG A 227 17.48 20.94 8.02
N GLN A 228 18.24 20.84 9.11
CA GLN A 228 17.89 21.40 10.41
C GLN A 228 17.73 22.91 10.32
N ALA A 229 18.60 23.63 9.60
CA ALA A 229 18.42 25.05 9.37
C ALA A 229 17.09 25.39 8.68
N ASN A 230 16.64 24.58 7.71
CA ASN A 230 15.33 24.78 7.07
C ASN A 230 14.16 24.40 8.00
N ILE A 231 14.32 23.38 8.85
CA ILE A 231 13.36 23.04 9.91
C ILE A 231 13.23 24.22 10.88
N ASP A 232 14.35 24.69 11.42
CA ASP A 232 14.40 25.78 12.40
C ASP A 232 13.90 27.12 11.82
N ALA A 233 14.14 27.36 10.52
CA ALA A 233 13.64 28.54 9.81
C ALA A 233 12.15 28.47 9.48
N THR A 234 11.51 27.30 9.59
CA THR A 234 10.10 27.14 9.25
C THR A 234 9.20 27.78 10.29
N LYS A 235 8.41 28.76 9.84
CA LYS A 235 7.45 29.45 10.70
C LYS A 235 6.05 29.15 10.22
N PHE A 236 5.20 28.64 11.10
CA PHE A 236 3.77 28.46 10.83
C PHE A 236 3.03 29.80 10.78
N LEU A 237 1.89 29.85 10.08
CA LEU A 237 1.00 31.01 10.15
C LEU A 237 0.63 31.31 11.61
N THR A 238 0.64 32.59 11.98
CA THR A 238 0.23 33.03 13.32
C THR A 238 -1.27 32.84 13.49
N SER A 239 -2.03 33.17 12.45
CA SER A 239 -3.47 33.00 12.40
C SER A 239 -3.95 32.83 10.96
N ILE A 240 -5.11 32.19 10.80
CA ILE A 240 -5.86 32.10 9.56
C ILE A 240 -7.34 32.16 9.89
N ASN A 241 -8.12 32.86 9.07
CA ASN A 241 -9.55 33.01 9.28
C ASN A 241 -10.28 33.06 7.92
N TYR A 242 -11.58 32.78 7.95
CA TYR A 242 -12.46 32.90 6.79
C TYR A 242 -13.14 34.27 6.81
N LYS A 243 -13.07 35.02 5.72
CA LYS A 243 -13.66 36.36 5.64
C LYS A 243 -15.19 36.27 5.66
N ASN A 244 -15.85 37.14 6.41
CA ASN A 244 -17.32 37.18 6.56
C ASN A 244 -17.95 35.86 7.06
N LYS A 245 -17.21 35.07 7.85
CA LYS A 245 -17.70 33.77 8.35
C LYS A 245 -19.02 33.87 9.13
N ASP A 246 -19.27 34.97 9.81
CA ASP A 246 -20.52 35.26 10.53
C ASP A 246 -21.75 35.32 9.62
N LYS A 247 -21.55 35.51 8.32
CA LYS A 247 -22.60 35.60 7.29
C LYS A 247 -22.62 34.41 6.33
N THR A 248 -21.74 33.42 6.52
CA THR A 248 -21.60 32.27 5.62
C THR A 248 -21.75 31.00 6.45
N SER A 249 -22.59 30.08 6.00
CA SER A 249 -22.70 28.78 6.69
C SER A 249 -21.38 28.02 6.58
N ILE A 250 -21.08 27.16 7.54
CA ILE A 250 -19.86 26.33 7.47
C ILE A 250 -19.84 25.44 6.22
N TYR A 251 -21.01 24.99 5.77
CA TYR A 251 -21.16 24.18 4.56
C TYR A 251 -20.80 24.98 3.30
N GLN A 252 -21.35 26.18 3.16
CA GLN A 252 -21.02 27.09 2.06
C GLN A 252 -19.53 27.47 2.06
N ALA A 253 -18.95 27.70 3.23
CA ALA A 253 -17.52 28.00 3.35
C ALA A 253 -16.65 26.82 2.88
N TYR A 254 -17.02 25.60 3.24
CA TYR A 254 -16.39 24.37 2.74
C TYR A 254 -16.50 24.28 1.21
N GLU A 255 -17.72 24.32 0.67
CA GLU A 255 -17.98 24.22 -0.77
C GLU A 255 -17.21 25.28 -1.56
N ASN A 256 -17.19 26.53 -1.10
CA ASN A 256 -16.46 27.61 -1.75
C ASN A 256 -14.94 27.33 -1.85
N LEU A 257 -14.35 26.70 -0.82
CA LEU A 257 -12.92 26.37 -0.80
C LEU A 257 -12.55 25.14 -1.64
N VAL A 258 -13.45 24.15 -1.72
CA VAL A 258 -13.20 22.87 -2.42
C VAL A 258 -13.82 22.80 -3.81
N SER A 259 -14.60 23.81 -4.20
CA SER A 259 -15.25 23.91 -5.50
C SER A 259 -14.28 23.71 -6.65
N LYS A 260 -14.79 23.18 -7.76
CA LYS A 260 -14.02 22.95 -8.97
C LYS A 260 -14.28 24.03 -10.00
N GLU A 261 -13.25 24.35 -10.78
CA GLU A 261 -13.32 25.25 -11.92
C GLU A 261 -12.81 24.57 -13.19
N THR A 262 -13.29 25.04 -14.33
CA THR A 262 -12.83 24.60 -15.65
C THR A 262 -12.02 25.71 -16.29
N GLU A 263 -10.76 25.42 -16.62
CA GLU A 263 -9.91 26.31 -17.40
C GLU A 263 -9.86 25.84 -18.86
N GLY A 264 -9.80 26.78 -19.81
CA GLY A 264 -9.75 26.49 -21.25
C GLY A 264 -11.13 26.18 -21.86
N SER A 265 -11.13 25.71 -23.12
CA SER A 265 -12.35 25.45 -23.89
C SER A 265 -12.27 24.15 -24.71
N GLY A 266 -13.39 23.44 -24.83
CA GLY A 266 -13.49 22.22 -25.64
C GLY A 266 -12.56 21.11 -25.14
N GLU A 267 -11.85 20.43 -26.05
CA GLU A 267 -10.92 19.35 -25.71
C GLU A 267 -9.65 19.82 -24.97
N GLN A 268 -9.39 21.13 -24.97
CA GLN A 268 -8.26 21.73 -24.27
C GLN A 268 -8.56 22.01 -22.80
N SER A 269 -9.79 21.78 -22.32
CA SER A 269 -10.15 22.11 -20.96
C SER A 269 -9.48 21.21 -19.91
N ILE A 270 -9.27 21.77 -18.72
CA ILE A 270 -8.83 21.06 -17.52
C ILE A 270 -9.74 21.43 -16.35
N GLU A 271 -10.02 20.45 -15.49
CA GLU A 271 -10.81 20.64 -14.26
C GLU A 271 -9.85 20.69 -13.07
N ARG A 272 -10.00 21.72 -12.23
CA ARG A 272 -9.12 21.98 -11.08
C ARG A 272 -9.94 22.33 -9.86
N THR A 273 -9.42 22.00 -8.69
CA THR A 273 -9.95 22.57 -7.45
C THR A 273 -9.53 24.03 -7.37
N LYS A 274 -10.48 24.93 -7.14
CA LYS A 274 -10.26 26.37 -7.20
C LYS A 274 -9.16 26.88 -6.27
N TYR A 275 -9.04 26.29 -5.07
CA TYR A 275 -8.08 26.77 -4.06
C TYR A 275 -7.21 25.69 -3.42
N LEU A 276 -7.51 24.39 -3.58
CA LEU A 276 -6.62 23.36 -3.05
C LEU A 276 -5.32 23.32 -3.86
N ASP A 277 -4.21 23.17 -3.14
CA ASP A 277 -2.83 23.26 -3.59
C ASP A 277 -2.38 24.67 -4.04
N HIS A 278 -3.21 25.70 -3.85
CA HIS A 278 -2.85 27.11 -4.08
C HIS A 278 -2.19 27.74 -2.85
N LEU A 279 -1.41 28.81 -3.08
CA LEU A 279 -0.84 29.60 -2.00
C LEU A 279 -1.97 30.30 -1.22
N ILE A 280 -1.88 30.34 0.10
CA ILE A 280 -2.86 31.04 0.94
C ILE A 280 -3.01 32.52 0.56
N SER A 281 -1.93 33.17 0.12
CA SER A 281 -1.96 34.55 -0.35
C SER A 281 -2.78 34.77 -1.63
N GLN A 282 -3.11 33.70 -2.36
CA GLN A 282 -3.90 33.72 -3.59
C GLN A 282 -5.38 33.37 -3.34
N ILE A 283 -5.76 33.05 -2.09
CA ILE A 283 -7.14 32.68 -1.73
C ILE A 283 -7.83 33.90 -1.14
N ASP A 284 -8.69 34.53 -1.93
CA ASP A 284 -9.41 35.75 -1.57
C ASP A 284 -10.41 35.55 -0.42
N LEU A 285 -10.89 34.32 -0.18
CA LEU A 285 -11.79 33.95 0.92
C LEU A 285 -11.12 33.91 2.30
N LEU A 286 -9.79 33.84 2.35
CA LEU A 286 -9.03 33.66 3.59
C LEU A 286 -8.27 34.94 3.95
N SER A 287 -8.16 35.22 5.24
CA SER A 287 -7.19 36.15 5.80
C SER A 287 -6.19 35.37 6.62
N ALA A 288 -4.90 35.54 6.33
CA ALA A 288 -3.83 34.82 7.03
C ALA A 288 -2.73 35.80 7.44
N MET A 289 -2.21 35.60 8.65
CA MET A 289 -1.09 36.38 9.17
C MET A 289 0.20 35.56 9.02
N VAL A 290 1.00 35.94 8.02
CA VAL A 290 2.33 35.37 7.82
C VAL A 290 3.30 35.98 8.83
N PRO A 291 4.11 35.18 9.54
CA PRO A 291 5.13 35.70 10.45
C PRO A 291 6.13 36.61 9.74
N ALA A 292 6.57 37.68 10.41
CA ALA A 292 7.60 38.56 9.88
C ALA A 292 8.90 37.79 9.56
N ASN A 293 9.55 38.16 8.46
CA ASN A 293 10.76 37.52 7.96
C ASN A 293 10.61 36.00 7.80
N SER A 294 9.43 35.53 7.36
CA SER A 294 9.23 34.13 6.98
C SER A 294 9.68 33.92 5.53
N SER A 295 10.52 32.92 5.30
CA SER A 295 10.83 32.41 3.96
C SER A 295 9.92 31.25 3.54
N SER A 296 8.95 30.88 4.38
CA SER A 296 8.07 29.75 4.14
C SER A 296 6.93 30.11 3.18
N LYS A 297 6.56 29.15 2.33
CA LYS A 297 5.38 29.20 1.46
C LYS A 297 4.27 28.34 2.07
N TYR A 298 3.02 28.82 2.00
CA TYR A 298 1.87 28.20 2.66
C TYR A 298 0.82 27.81 1.64
N TYR A 299 0.47 26.53 1.57
CA TYR A 299 -0.47 25.99 0.61
C TYR A 299 -1.68 25.38 1.32
N LEU A 300 -2.89 25.70 0.85
CA LEU A 300 -4.10 25.02 1.33
C LEU A 300 -4.13 23.60 0.76
N SER A 301 -4.02 22.58 1.60
CA SER A 301 -3.90 21.18 1.13
C SER A 301 -5.13 20.33 1.40
N ASP A 302 -5.98 20.72 2.34
CA ASP A 302 -7.21 20.01 2.68
C ASP A 302 -8.16 20.92 3.44
N VAL A 303 -9.46 20.65 3.32
CA VAL A 303 -10.53 21.34 4.04
C VAL A 303 -11.52 20.29 4.50
N ARG A 304 -11.85 20.28 5.79
CA ARG A 304 -12.84 19.35 6.35
C ARG A 304 -13.70 20.03 7.40
N ILE A 305 -14.96 19.62 7.47
CA ILE A 305 -15.87 20.01 8.54
C ILE A 305 -15.69 19.02 9.69
N SER A 306 -15.57 19.53 10.91
CA SER A 306 -15.44 18.68 12.09
C SER A 306 -16.78 18.05 12.48
N ASN A 307 -16.74 16.97 13.27
CA ASN A 307 -17.94 16.25 13.69
C ASN A 307 -18.87 17.07 14.62
N ASP A 308 -18.43 18.23 15.10
CA ASP A 308 -19.25 19.20 15.86
C ASP A 308 -20.14 20.09 14.95
N LEU A 309 -20.01 19.95 13.63
CA LEU A 309 -20.70 20.73 12.59
C LEU A 309 -20.49 22.26 12.67
N ASN A 310 -19.52 22.73 13.46
CA ASN A 310 -19.30 24.16 13.73
C ASN A 310 -17.85 24.61 13.49
N THR A 311 -16.94 23.65 13.32
CA THR A 311 -15.52 23.92 13.10
C THR A 311 -15.09 23.52 11.69
N LEU A 312 -14.60 24.49 10.91
CA LEU A 312 -13.92 24.24 9.64
C LEU A 312 -12.43 24.05 9.91
N ILE A 313 -11.87 22.93 9.46
CA ILE A 313 -10.47 22.58 9.66
C ILE A 313 -9.75 22.73 8.32
N LEU A 314 -8.76 23.62 8.28
CA LEU A 314 -7.89 23.84 7.13
C LEU A 314 -6.54 23.17 7.38
N THR A 315 -6.10 22.29 6.48
CA THR A 315 -4.74 21.71 6.54
C THR A 315 -3.81 22.51 5.64
N ILE A 316 -2.83 23.18 6.24
CA ILE A 316 -1.85 24.00 5.52
C ILE A 316 -0.53 23.26 5.42
N VAL A 317 -0.04 23.06 4.19
CA VAL A 317 1.33 22.62 3.93
C VAL A 317 2.24 23.83 3.93
N THR A 318 3.21 23.84 4.85
CA THR A 318 4.24 24.87 4.92
C THR A 318 5.52 24.31 4.31
N VAL A 319 6.13 25.03 3.36
CA VAL A 319 7.36 24.62 2.67
C VAL A 319 8.44 25.68 2.85
N THR A 320 9.64 25.27 3.25
CA THR A 320 10.80 26.15 3.44
C THR A 320 11.99 25.62 2.63
N GLY A 321 12.60 26.50 1.83
CA GLY A 321 13.67 26.18 0.89
C GLY A 321 13.16 25.75 -0.48
N ASP A 322 13.98 25.95 -1.53
CA ASP A 322 13.56 25.77 -2.93
C ASP A 322 14.21 24.56 -3.63
N LYS A 323 15.20 23.90 -3.00
CA LYS A 323 15.86 22.71 -3.55
C LYS A 323 15.21 21.45 -3.00
N ALA A 324 14.71 20.57 -3.86
CA ALA A 324 13.95 19.38 -3.45
C ALA A 324 14.72 18.38 -2.55
N ASP A 325 16.04 18.44 -2.51
CA ASP A 325 16.93 17.63 -1.66
C ASP A 325 17.18 18.23 -0.28
N THR A 326 16.84 19.51 -0.06
CA THR A 326 17.06 20.21 1.21
C THR A 326 15.80 20.91 1.72
N ALA A 327 14.78 21.08 0.89
CA ALA A 327 13.51 21.68 1.26
C ALA A 327 12.85 20.86 2.36
N TYR A 328 12.31 21.56 3.34
CA TYR A 328 11.52 20.96 4.40
C TYR A 328 10.06 21.34 4.20
N SER A 329 9.18 20.37 4.42
CA SER A 329 7.74 20.60 4.45
C SER A 329 7.13 19.97 5.67
N THR A 330 6.13 20.64 6.22
CA THR A 330 5.31 20.11 7.30
C THR A 330 3.88 20.58 7.17
N LYS A 331 2.97 19.91 7.85
CA LYS A 331 1.53 20.18 7.80
C LYS A 331 1.05 20.65 9.15
N LYS A 332 0.17 21.64 9.16
CA LYS A 332 -0.52 22.09 10.36
C LYS A 332 -2.00 22.31 10.07
N GLU A 333 -2.84 21.80 10.97
CA GLU A 333 -4.27 22.06 10.95
C GLU A 333 -4.60 23.37 11.68
N TYR A 334 -5.48 24.17 11.09
CA TYR A 334 -6.03 25.38 11.68
C TYR A 334 -7.55 25.24 11.77
N LYS A 335 -8.09 25.58 12.94
CA LYS A 335 -9.52 25.49 13.23
C LYS A 335 -10.13 26.87 13.13
N ILE A 336 -11.20 26.99 12.35
CA ILE A 336 -11.99 28.20 12.20
C ILE A 336 -13.39 27.91 12.74
N GLN A 337 -13.85 28.75 13.65
CA GLN A 337 -15.17 28.68 14.27
C GLN A 337 -15.91 30.02 14.14
N GLY A 338 -17.19 30.04 14.50
CA GLY A 338 -18.04 31.24 14.43
C GLY A 338 -18.64 31.48 13.04
N PHE A 339 -18.90 30.40 12.31
CA PHE A 339 -19.70 30.45 11.09
C PHE A 339 -21.18 30.68 11.41
N ALA A 340 -21.95 31.16 10.45
CA ALA A 340 -23.42 31.08 10.55
C ALA A 340 -23.85 29.61 10.69
N ALA A 341 -24.90 29.35 11.46
CA ALA A 341 -25.40 28.00 11.66
C ALA A 341 -25.86 27.40 10.31
N PRO A 342 -25.50 26.14 9.99
CA PRO A 342 -26.02 25.49 8.80
C PRO A 342 -27.53 25.25 8.94
N ASN A 343 -28.24 25.35 7.82
CA ASN A 343 -29.66 24.97 7.78
C ASN A 343 -29.82 23.43 7.76
N GLN A 344 -31.06 22.94 7.88
CA GLN A 344 -31.34 21.50 7.93
C GLN A 344 -30.78 20.73 6.73
N GLN A 345 -30.96 21.23 5.50
CA GLN A 345 -30.48 20.57 4.29
C GLN A 345 -28.93 20.50 4.26
N GLU A 346 -28.26 21.56 4.70
CA GLU A 346 -26.80 21.59 4.82
C GLU A 346 -26.32 20.59 5.88
N ILE A 347 -27.01 20.46 7.01
CA ILE A 347 -26.69 19.47 8.05
C ILE A 347 -26.81 18.04 7.50
N GLU A 348 -27.89 17.75 6.77
CA GLU A 348 -28.10 16.44 6.12
C GLU A 348 -26.95 16.10 5.17
N GLN A 349 -26.52 17.06 4.35
CA GLN A 349 -25.39 16.90 3.43
C GLN A 349 -24.06 16.71 4.17
N ILE A 350 -23.79 17.50 5.21
CA ILE A 350 -22.55 17.37 6.00
C ILE A 350 -22.49 15.97 6.63
N ILE A 351 -23.55 15.54 7.30
CA ILE A 351 -23.57 14.24 8.00
C ILE A 351 -23.46 13.10 6.99
N ALA A 352 -24.24 13.13 5.90
CA ALA A 352 -24.18 12.08 4.87
C ALA A 352 -22.79 11.97 4.23
N ASN A 353 -22.15 13.11 3.93
CA ASN A 353 -20.81 13.13 3.32
C ASN A 353 -19.70 12.66 4.28
N ASN A 354 -19.87 12.92 5.59
CA ASN A 354 -18.90 12.55 6.63
C ASN A 354 -19.22 11.22 7.33
N PHE A 355 -20.33 10.56 6.99
CA PHE A 355 -20.64 9.24 7.53
C PHE A 355 -19.62 8.19 7.07
N VAL A 356 -19.08 7.47 8.04
CA VAL A 356 -18.16 6.35 7.83
C VAL A 356 -18.59 5.20 8.73
N ALA A 357 -18.94 4.08 8.11
CA ALA A 357 -19.10 2.82 8.80
C ALA A 357 -17.86 1.95 8.61
N SER A 358 -17.52 1.17 9.64
CA SER A 358 -16.41 0.21 9.64
C SER A 358 -16.86 -1.11 10.26
N LEU A 359 -16.23 -2.23 9.90
CA LEU A 359 -16.47 -3.49 10.57
C LEU A 359 -15.90 -3.44 12.00
N LYS A 360 -16.66 -3.96 12.95
CA LYS A 360 -16.19 -4.19 14.32
C LYS A 360 -14.95 -5.08 14.31
N GLY A 361 -14.15 -4.99 15.37
CA GLY A 361 -12.94 -5.81 15.51
C GLY A 361 -11.86 -5.51 14.46
N GLY A 362 -12.00 -4.42 13.68
CA GLY A 362 -10.99 -3.98 12.73
C GLY A 362 -10.87 -4.85 11.47
N LEU A 363 -11.89 -5.65 11.14
CA LEU A 363 -11.87 -6.53 9.98
C LEU A 363 -11.79 -5.76 8.64
N SER A 364 -11.24 -6.40 7.61
CA SER A 364 -11.17 -5.85 6.25
C SER A 364 -12.48 -6.03 5.50
N PHE A 365 -12.92 -5.00 4.76
CA PHE A 365 -14.09 -5.12 3.87
C PHE A 365 -13.86 -6.10 2.70
N TYR A 366 -12.61 -6.38 2.32
CA TYR A 366 -12.28 -7.29 1.21
C TYR A 366 -12.50 -8.74 1.53
N ASN A 367 -12.25 -9.11 2.78
CA ASN A 367 -12.41 -10.48 3.24
C ASN A 367 -13.74 -10.72 3.94
N TYR A 368 -14.63 -9.72 3.94
CA TYR A 368 -15.93 -9.82 4.57
C TYR A 368 -16.95 -10.50 3.66
N ASP A 369 -17.78 -11.36 4.25
CA ASP A 369 -18.87 -12.03 3.55
C ASP A 369 -20.09 -11.13 3.41
N TRP A 370 -20.09 -10.34 2.33
CA TRP A 370 -21.15 -9.38 2.04
C TRP A 370 -22.48 -10.05 1.69
N ALA A 371 -22.49 -11.33 1.30
CA ALA A 371 -23.74 -12.06 1.06
C ALA A 371 -24.54 -12.29 2.36
N HIS A 372 -23.87 -12.32 3.51
CA HIS A 372 -24.47 -12.57 4.82
C HIS A 372 -24.32 -11.38 5.78
N ALA A 373 -24.05 -10.19 5.25
CA ALA A 373 -23.76 -9.02 6.06
C ALA A 373 -24.89 -8.66 7.04
N GLN A 374 -24.56 -8.39 8.31
CA GLN A 374 -25.53 -8.02 9.34
C GLN A 374 -25.28 -6.61 9.87
N ILE A 375 -26.35 -5.91 10.27
CA ILE A 375 -26.28 -4.53 10.79
C ILE A 375 -25.33 -4.43 11.99
N PHE A 376 -25.39 -5.39 12.91
CA PHE A 376 -24.61 -5.36 14.15
C PHE A 376 -23.11 -5.64 13.95
N ASP A 377 -22.67 -6.04 12.76
CA ASP A 377 -21.25 -6.23 12.44
C ASP A 377 -20.51 -4.89 12.23
N PHE A 378 -21.26 -3.79 12.09
CA PHE A 378 -20.73 -2.46 11.81
C PHE A 378 -20.74 -1.54 13.05
N GLN A 379 -19.82 -0.59 13.03
CA GLN A 379 -19.76 0.56 13.93
C GLN A 379 -19.56 1.83 13.09
N THR A 380 -20.04 2.97 13.55
CA THR A 380 -19.98 4.25 12.83
C THR A 380 -19.04 5.25 13.51
N ASN A 381 -18.55 6.24 12.76
CA ASN A 381 -17.77 7.35 13.31
C ASN A 381 -18.58 8.31 14.21
N PHE A 382 -19.89 8.11 14.34
CA PHE A 382 -20.77 8.88 15.22
C PHE A 382 -21.19 8.12 16.48
N ASP A 383 -20.81 6.85 16.64
CA ASP A 383 -21.21 6.04 17.82
C ASP A 383 -20.74 6.70 19.13
N ASP A 384 -19.53 7.30 19.11
CA ASP A 384 -18.93 8.02 20.25
C ASP A 384 -19.18 9.54 20.22
N ASN A 385 -20.01 10.07 19.30
CA ASN A 385 -20.24 11.51 19.18
C ASN A 385 -21.23 12.01 20.25
N ASN A 386 -20.98 13.20 20.83
CA ASN A 386 -21.82 13.77 21.90
C ASN A 386 -23.14 14.39 21.40
N ASP A 387 -23.21 14.83 20.15
CA ASP A 387 -24.34 15.59 19.58
C ASP A 387 -25.12 14.81 18.52
N ILE A 388 -24.47 13.89 17.82
CA ILE A 388 -25.05 13.14 16.69
C ILE A 388 -25.12 11.66 17.09
N GLN A 389 -26.28 11.05 16.86
CA GLN A 389 -26.45 9.61 16.93
C GLN A 389 -26.84 9.10 15.56
N THR A 390 -26.18 8.04 15.09
CA THR A 390 -26.56 7.34 13.86
C THR A 390 -26.86 5.88 14.13
N THR A 391 -27.92 5.36 13.51
CA THR A 391 -28.29 3.95 13.59
C THR A 391 -28.47 3.42 12.16
N ILE A 392 -27.75 2.36 11.80
CA ILE A 392 -28.02 1.63 10.56
C ILE A 392 -29.31 0.84 10.77
N THR A 393 -30.38 1.19 10.05
CA THR A 393 -31.72 0.60 10.22
C THR A 393 -31.96 -0.56 9.27
N SER A 394 -31.32 -0.55 8.11
CA SER A 394 -31.38 -1.64 7.14
C SER A 394 -30.08 -1.76 6.36
N LEU A 395 -29.79 -2.97 5.88
CA LEU A 395 -28.61 -3.28 5.11
C LEU A 395 -28.96 -4.28 4.00
N LYS A 396 -28.57 -3.99 2.76
CA LYS A 396 -28.65 -4.93 1.63
C LYS A 396 -27.26 -5.18 1.06
N GLY A 397 -26.67 -6.31 1.42
CA GLY A 397 -25.36 -6.75 0.97
C GLY A 397 -25.28 -7.09 -0.52
N ASN A 398 -24.11 -6.89 -1.11
CA ASN A 398 -23.76 -7.22 -2.48
C ASN A 398 -22.31 -7.74 -2.54
N GLN A 399 -22.16 -9.04 -2.75
CA GLN A 399 -20.84 -9.69 -2.81
C GLN A 399 -19.98 -9.21 -4.00
N ALA A 400 -20.57 -9.07 -5.19
CA ALA A 400 -19.83 -8.65 -6.38
C ALA A 400 -19.24 -7.23 -6.22
N GLN A 401 -19.97 -6.35 -5.53
CA GLN A 401 -19.50 -4.98 -5.27
C GLN A 401 -18.72 -4.85 -3.95
N LYS A 402 -18.56 -5.95 -3.19
CA LYS A 402 -17.95 -5.98 -1.85
C LYS A 402 -18.45 -4.84 -0.95
N SER A 403 -19.77 -4.66 -0.94
CA SER A 403 -20.42 -3.54 -0.27
C SER A 403 -21.88 -3.82 0.04
N ALA A 404 -22.51 -2.93 0.78
CA ALA A 404 -23.93 -2.94 1.03
C ALA A 404 -24.55 -1.55 0.87
N ASN A 405 -25.79 -1.50 0.41
CA ASN A 405 -26.61 -0.29 0.54
C ASN A 405 -27.22 -0.29 1.95
N ALA A 406 -27.01 0.80 2.68
CA ALA A 406 -27.45 0.96 4.05
C ALA A 406 -28.40 2.15 4.17
N SER A 407 -29.49 1.97 4.93
CA SER A 407 -30.31 3.07 5.41
C SER A 407 -29.82 3.48 6.79
N VAL A 408 -29.56 4.77 6.97
CA VAL A 408 -29.04 5.33 8.21
C VAL A 408 -30.03 6.34 8.75
N HIS A 409 -30.47 6.11 9.97
CA HIS A 409 -31.28 7.04 10.74
C HIS A 409 -30.37 7.94 11.59
N VAL A 410 -30.62 9.24 11.57
CA VAL A 410 -29.83 10.25 12.26
C VAL A 410 -30.70 11.00 13.25
N LYS A 411 -30.21 11.10 14.49
CA LYS A 411 -30.84 11.85 15.57
C LYS A 411 -29.86 12.82 16.21
N SER A 412 -30.34 14.02 16.53
CA SER A 412 -29.61 14.94 17.40
C SER A 412 -29.83 14.57 18.87
N LYS A 413 -28.74 14.34 19.62
CA LYS A 413 -28.81 14.11 21.08
C LYS A 413 -29.19 15.38 21.85
N SER A 414 -28.97 16.55 21.24
CA SER A 414 -29.17 17.88 21.83
C SER A 414 -30.25 18.72 21.11
N ASN A 415 -31.08 18.09 20.26
CA ASN A 415 -32.16 18.73 19.49
C ASN A 415 -31.70 19.92 18.61
N LYS A 416 -30.45 19.91 18.13
CA LYS A 416 -29.87 20.97 17.26
C LYS A 416 -30.42 20.95 15.83
N PHE A 417 -30.95 19.83 15.39
CA PHE A 417 -31.50 19.61 14.06
C PHE A 417 -32.60 18.53 14.12
N ALA A 418 -33.48 18.52 13.13
CA ALA A 418 -34.56 17.53 13.03
C ALA A 418 -33.99 16.15 12.66
N GLU A 419 -34.59 15.08 13.18
CA GLU A 419 -34.23 13.71 12.80
C GLU A 419 -34.48 13.48 11.29
N PHE A 420 -33.61 12.70 10.65
CA PHE A 420 -33.74 12.40 9.22
C PHE A 420 -33.09 11.06 8.89
N ASP A 421 -33.43 10.54 7.71
CA ASP A 421 -32.84 9.33 7.15
C ASP A 421 -32.07 9.64 5.87
N PHE A 422 -30.98 8.91 5.63
CA PHE A 422 -30.32 8.91 4.33
C PHE A 422 -29.86 7.50 3.95
N SER A 423 -29.63 7.29 2.66
CA SER A 423 -29.09 6.04 2.13
C SER A 423 -27.64 6.24 1.71
N THR A 424 -26.79 5.26 2.02
CA THR A 424 -25.37 5.30 1.66
C THR A 424 -24.84 3.91 1.34
N ARG A 425 -23.68 3.86 0.67
CA ARG A 425 -22.97 2.61 0.38
C ARG A 425 -21.87 2.41 1.42
N ILE A 426 -21.88 1.27 2.10
CA ILE A 426 -20.85 0.85 3.06
C ILE A 426 -20.05 -0.29 2.44
N GLY A 427 -18.73 -0.24 2.51
CA GLY A 427 -17.85 -1.32 2.07
C GLY A 427 -16.65 -0.84 1.27
N VAL A 428 -16.16 -1.69 0.37
CA VAL A 428 -15.02 -1.36 -0.50
C VAL A 428 -15.36 -0.11 -1.33
N PRO A 429 -14.50 0.93 -1.39
CA PRO A 429 -14.72 2.10 -2.22
C PRO A 429 -15.02 1.75 -3.66
N LYS A 430 -15.81 2.57 -4.36
CA LYS A 430 -16.15 2.28 -5.77
C LYS A 430 -14.87 2.18 -6.62
N PHE A 431 -14.79 1.16 -7.46
CA PHE A 431 -13.58 0.81 -8.20
C PHE A 431 -13.88 0.42 -9.65
N VAL A 432 -12.83 0.30 -10.44
CA VAL A 432 -12.91 -0.17 -11.82
C VAL A 432 -12.45 -1.61 -11.95
N GLU A 433 -13.16 -2.38 -12.76
CA GLU A 433 -12.82 -3.78 -13.04
C GLU A 433 -11.77 -3.87 -14.14
N LEU A 434 -10.64 -4.51 -13.83
CA LEU A 434 -9.58 -4.77 -14.80
C LEU A 434 -9.77 -6.10 -15.55
N PHE A 435 -10.25 -7.13 -14.85
CA PHE A 435 -10.38 -8.46 -15.41
C PHE A 435 -11.72 -8.62 -16.13
N SER A 436 -11.67 -9.28 -17.29
CA SER A 436 -12.87 -9.81 -17.92
C SER A 436 -13.15 -11.20 -17.35
N PRO A 437 -14.38 -11.48 -16.89
CA PRO A 437 -14.77 -12.84 -16.56
C PRO A 437 -14.48 -13.76 -17.76
N SER A 438 -13.78 -14.86 -17.50
CA SER A 438 -13.37 -15.82 -18.52
C SER A 438 -13.47 -17.23 -17.94
N ASP A 439 -13.38 -18.25 -18.79
CA ASP A 439 -13.36 -19.66 -18.35
C ASP A 439 -12.22 -19.97 -17.34
N LYS A 440 -11.21 -19.09 -17.25
CA LYS A 440 -10.08 -19.20 -16.34
C LYS A 440 -10.32 -18.55 -14.98
N LEU A 441 -11.18 -17.54 -14.90
CA LEU A 441 -11.43 -16.78 -13.68
C LEU A 441 -12.85 -16.20 -13.70
N SER A 442 -13.72 -16.71 -12.83
CA SER A 442 -15.11 -16.26 -12.70
C SER A 442 -15.23 -15.00 -11.83
N THR A 443 -16.35 -14.28 -11.96
CA THR A 443 -16.68 -13.16 -11.05
C THR A 443 -16.70 -13.59 -9.59
N SER A 444 -17.28 -14.76 -9.27
CA SER A 444 -17.31 -15.27 -7.89
C SER A 444 -15.92 -15.56 -7.31
N GLN A 445 -14.93 -15.87 -8.15
CA GLN A 445 -13.53 -16.03 -7.74
C GLN A 445 -12.84 -14.67 -7.53
N ILE A 446 -13.07 -13.71 -8.44
CA ILE A 446 -12.52 -12.34 -8.33
C ILE A 446 -13.03 -11.63 -7.06
N ASP A 447 -14.29 -11.88 -6.72
CA ASP A 447 -14.97 -11.24 -5.59
C ASP A 447 -14.99 -12.06 -4.32
N SER A 448 -14.24 -13.17 -4.29
CA SER A 448 -14.23 -14.08 -3.15
C SER A 448 -13.64 -13.43 -1.88
N PRO A 449 -14.28 -13.60 -0.70
CA PRO A 449 -13.68 -13.20 0.58
C PRO A 449 -12.37 -13.93 0.90
N TRP A 450 -12.12 -15.06 0.23
CA TRP A 450 -10.90 -15.87 0.39
C TRP A 450 -9.66 -15.23 -0.25
N ASN A 451 -9.83 -14.21 -1.11
CA ASN A 451 -8.71 -13.56 -1.78
C ASN A 451 -7.77 -12.92 -0.76
N ALA A 452 -6.48 -13.24 -0.87
CA ALA A 452 -5.45 -12.84 0.07
C ALA A 452 -4.51 -11.79 -0.54
N ALA A 453 -3.93 -10.96 0.32
CA ALA A 453 -2.79 -10.15 -0.04
C ALA A 453 -1.50 -10.99 0.05
N LEU A 454 -0.62 -10.92 -0.93
CA LEU A 454 0.70 -11.54 -0.93
C LEU A 454 1.69 -10.59 -0.28
N TYR A 455 2.40 -11.06 0.74
CA TYR A 455 3.61 -10.40 1.21
C TYR A 455 4.82 -11.20 0.75
N VAL A 456 5.73 -10.55 0.03
CA VAL A 456 6.99 -11.16 -0.39
C VAL A 456 8.12 -10.62 0.47
N PRO A 457 8.71 -11.43 1.38
CA PRO A 457 9.88 -10.99 2.14
C PRO A 457 11.10 -10.82 1.23
N GLU A 458 12.20 -10.34 1.81
CA GLU A 458 13.49 -10.35 1.13
C GLU A 458 13.92 -11.80 0.87
N LEU A 459 14.02 -12.17 -0.41
CA LEU A 459 14.43 -13.48 -0.90
C LEU A 459 15.60 -13.33 -1.85
N GLN A 460 16.56 -14.24 -1.79
CA GLN A 460 17.62 -14.30 -2.81
C GLN A 460 17.07 -14.91 -4.09
N ARG A 461 17.70 -14.56 -5.23
CA ARG A 461 17.23 -15.06 -6.53
C ARG A 461 17.24 -16.58 -6.64
N ARG A 462 18.19 -17.26 -5.99
CA ARG A 462 18.23 -18.73 -5.92
C ARG A 462 16.98 -19.34 -5.29
N ASN A 463 16.29 -18.63 -4.40
CA ASN A 463 15.08 -19.12 -3.73
C ASN A 463 13.86 -19.13 -4.67
N ILE A 464 13.89 -18.41 -5.79
CA ILE A 464 12.80 -18.39 -6.78
C ILE A 464 12.55 -19.77 -7.36
N GLY A 465 13.61 -20.52 -7.67
CA GLY A 465 13.48 -21.85 -8.29
C GLY A 465 12.77 -22.89 -7.42
N GLU A 466 12.59 -22.60 -6.13
CA GLU A 466 11.89 -23.46 -5.17
C GLU A 466 10.38 -23.17 -5.12
N ILE A 467 9.93 -22.09 -5.75
CA ILE A 467 8.52 -21.73 -5.90
C ILE A 467 8.00 -22.45 -7.15
N GLN A 468 7.76 -23.75 -7.01
CA GLN A 468 7.42 -24.65 -8.12
C GLN A 468 5.91 -24.73 -8.41
N ASN A 469 5.07 -24.26 -7.49
CA ASN A 469 3.60 -24.34 -7.57
C ASN A 469 2.98 -22.94 -7.69
N ASN A 470 1.82 -22.84 -8.34
CA ASN A 470 1.03 -21.60 -8.39
C ASN A 470 0.71 -21.12 -6.96
N ILE A 471 1.20 -19.93 -6.60
CA ILE A 471 1.02 -19.29 -5.29
C ILE A 471 -0.45 -19.27 -4.87
N ASN A 472 -1.38 -19.06 -5.79
CA ASN A 472 -2.82 -19.04 -5.54
C ASN A 472 -3.34 -20.36 -4.98
N ILE A 473 -2.80 -21.49 -5.44
CA ILE A 473 -3.16 -22.83 -4.94
C ILE A 473 -2.68 -23.01 -3.51
N SER A 474 -1.40 -22.70 -3.25
CA SER A 474 -0.81 -22.82 -1.90
C SER A 474 -1.45 -21.86 -0.90
N ALA A 475 -1.85 -20.68 -1.35
CA ALA A 475 -2.58 -19.69 -0.56
C ALA A 475 -4.07 -20.01 -0.42
N ASN A 476 -4.59 -21.05 -1.08
CA ASN A 476 -6.03 -21.30 -1.22
C ASN A 476 -6.81 -20.01 -1.52
N SER A 477 -6.37 -19.30 -2.56
CA SER A 477 -6.81 -17.95 -2.91
C SER A 477 -6.97 -17.88 -4.42
N PRO A 478 -8.17 -17.65 -4.97
CA PRO A 478 -8.36 -17.54 -6.41
C PRO A 478 -7.54 -16.41 -7.04
N VAL A 479 -7.42 -15.28 -6.33
CA VAL A 479 -6.62 -14.11 -6.69
C VAL A 479 -5.74 -13.75 -5.51
N THR A 480 -4.45 -13.53 -5.74
CA THR A 480 -3.55 -13.01 -4.70
C THR A 480 -2.91 -11.71 -5.19
N SER A 481 -2.84 -10.67 -4.35
CA SER A 481 -2.31 -9.36 -4.76
C SER A 481 -1.27 -8.79 -3.79
N GLY A 482 -0.17 -8.23 -4.28
CA GLY A 482 0.89 -7.70 -3.41
C GLY A 482 2.00 -6.99 -4.15
N GLY A 483 2.98 -6.45 -3.44
CA GLY A 483 4.16 -5.82 -4.04
C GLY A 483 4.16 -4.30 -4.03
N TYR A 484 3.02 -3.61 -3.98
CA TYR A 484 3.05 -2.15 -3.93
C TYR A 484 3.69 -1.67 -2.62
N LYS A 485 4.70 -0.79 -2.73
CA LYS A 485 5.56 -0.35 -1.62
C LYS A 485 6.28 -1.50 -0.91
N GLU A 486 6.73 -2.48 -1.68
CA GLU A 486 7.60 -3.55 -1.18
C GLU A 486 9.01 -3.47 -1.75
N PHE A 487 9.92 -3.99 -0.95
CA PHE A 487 11.31 -4.18 -1.31
C PHE A 487 11.52 -5.65 -1.66
N ARG A 488 11.85 -5.93 -2.92
CA ARG A 488 12.13 -7.28 -3.40
C ARG A 488 13.61 -7.40 -3.77
N THR A 489 14.22 -8.54 -3.51
CA THR A 489 15.68 -8.74 -3.72
C THR A 489 15.99 -9.76 -4.80
N PHE A 490 14.99 -10.58 -5.14
CA PHE A 490 15.14 -11.71 -6.05
C PHE A 490 15.20 -11.31 -7.54
N TYR A 491 14.89 -10.05 -7.89
CA TYR A 491 15.05 -9.52 -9.25
C TYR A 491 16.51 -9.22 -9.65
N THR A 492 17.42 -9.36 -8.71
CA THR A 492 18.82 -8.98 -8.90
C THR A 492 19.71 -10.21 -8.88
N SER A 493 21.00 -10.08 -9.23
CA SER A 493 21.97 -11.19 -9.21
C SER A 493 22.00 -11.92 -7.86
N ASN A 494 22.80 -12.98 -7.71
CA ASN A 494 22.99 -13.68 -6.42
C ASN A 494 23.49 -12.79 -5.26
N ASN A 495 23.82 -11.51 -5.51
CA ASN A 495 24.06 -10.51 -4.49
C ASN A 495 22.75 -9.83 -4.07
N LEU A 496 22.48 -9.71 -2.76
CA LEU A 496 21.33 -9.00 -2.19
C LEU A 496 21.32 -7.50 -2.55
N SER A 497 20.90 -7.16 -3.78
CA SER A 497 20.64 -5.78 -4.18
C SER A 497 19.15 -5.44 -4.02
N SER A 498 18.88 -4.19 -3.64
CA SER A 498 17.50 -3.74 -3.43
C SER A 498 16.81 -3.54 -4.75
N ALA A 499 15.62 -4.11 -4.98
CA ALA A 499 14.69 -3.65 -5.99
C ALA A 499 13.45 -3.09 -5.30
N VAL A 500 13.17 -1.79 -5.48
CA VAL A 500 11.86 -1.23 -5.11
C VAL A 500 10.84 -1.72 -6.13
N HIS A 501 9.74 -2.27 -5.66
CA HIS A 501 8.62 -2.70 -6.49
C HIS A 501 7.56 -1.59 -6.54
N TYR A 502 7.53 -0.83 -7.65
CA TYR A 502 6.66 0.35 -7.77
C TYR A 502 5.22 0.06 -8.19
N GLY A 503 4.91 -1.19 -8.52
CA GLY A 503 3.58 -1.61 -8.91
C GLY A 503 2.94 -2.58 -7.93
N GLU A 504 1.71 -2.95 -8.23
CA GLU A 504 1.00 -4.06 -7.59
C GLU A 504 1.02 -5.26 -8.53
N ASP A 505 1.45 -6.41 -8.03
CA ASP A 505 1.30 -7.68 -8.72
C ASP A 505 -0.03 -8.31 -8.34
N VAL A 506 -0.78 -8.73 -9.35
CA VAL A 506 -2.03 -9.45 -9.16
C VAL A 506 -1.90 -10.81 -9.83
N LEU A 507 -1.72 -11.84 -8.99
CA LEU A 507 -1.54 -13.22 -9.39
C LEU A 507 -2.90 -13.82 -9.72
N VAL A 508 -3.05 -14.24 -10.96
CA VAL A 508 -4.25 -14.84 -11.55
C VAL A 508 -3.84 -15.88 -12.57
N PRO A 509 -4.72 -16.82 -12.96
CA PRO A 509 -4.39 -17.79 -14.00
C PRO A 509 -3.91 -17.14 -15.30
N ALA A 510 -2.96 -17.80 -15.98
CA ALA A 510 -2.55 -17.39 -17.31
C ALA A 510 -3.73 -17.48 -18.30
N GLY A 511 -3.71 -16.61 -19.32
CA GLY A 511 -4.80 -16.47 -20.27
C GLY A 511 -6.02 -15.67 -19.76
N THR A 512 -6.06 -15.28 -18.47
CA THR A 512 -7.10 -14.35 -17.99
C THR A 512 -7.05 -13.04 -18.78
N SER A 513 -8.19 -12.57 -19.28
CA SER A 513 -8.26 -11.38 -20.14
C SER A 513 -8.32 -10.09 -19.34
N LEU A 514 -7.64 -9.06 -19.84
CA LEU A 514 -7.68 -7.69 -19.34
C LEU A 514 -8.53 -6.83 -20.26
N LYS A 515 -9.38 -5.98 -19.67
CA LYS A 515 -10.21 -5.01 -20.39
C LYS A 515 -9.89 -3.58 -19.99
N THR A 516 -10.08 -2.65 -20.91
CA THR A 516 -10.09 -1.23 -20.60
C THR A 516 -11.26 -0.93 -19.65
N PHE A 517 -11.04 -0.06 -18.67
CA PHE A 517 -12.02 0.27 -17.63
C PHE A 517 -12.70 1.62 -17.84
N ALA A 518 -12.19 2.39 -18.80
CA ALA A 518 -12.67 3.70 -19.22
C ALA A 518 -12.21 3.93 -20.66
N LYS A 519 -12.64 5.05 -21.25
CA LYS A 519 -12.06 5.52 -22.50
C LYS A 519 -10.55 5.71 -22.32
N SER A 520 -9.77 5.13 -23.22
CA SER A 520 -8.34 4.95 -23.00
C SER A 520 -7.51 5.25 -24.25
N LYS A 521 -6.26 5.65 -24.04
CA LYS A 521 -5.26 5.86 -25.08
C LYS A 521 -4.12 4.87 -24.85
N ILE A 522 -3.92 3.92 -25.76
CA ILE A 522 -2.74 3.05 -25.72
C ILE A 522 -1.57 3.86 -26.27
N LEU A 523 -0.57 4.12 -25.42
CA LEU A 523 0.59 4.95 -25.74
C LEU A 523 1.75 4.13 -26.32
N GLY A 524 1.73 2.81 -26.10
CA GLY A 524 2.77 1.92 -26.58
C GLY A 524 2.53 0.49 -26.09
N ALA A 525 2.90 -0.48 -26.92
CA ALA A 525 2.80 -1.89 -26.61
C ALA A 525 3.97 -2.65 -27.23
N TYR A 526 4.65 -3.46 -26.43
CA TYR A 526 5.81 -4.22 -26.90
C TYR A 526 6.10 -5.44 -26.04
N TYR A 527 6.84 -6.37 -26.60
CA TYR A 527 7.36 -7.57 -25.94
C TYR A 527 8.88 -7.52 -25.88
N LEU A 528 9.42 -7.67 -24.66
CA LEU A 528 10.84 -7.87 -24.42
C LEU A 528 11.05 -9.29 -23.87
N PRO A 529 11.67 -10.20 -24.64
CA PRO A 529 11.88 -11.57 -24.20
C PRO A 529 12.76 -11.64 -22.95
N SER A 530 12.49 -12.64 -22.13
CA SER A 530 13.31 -12.96 -20.96
C SER A 530 14.64 -13.57 -21.37
N GLN A 531 15.68 -13.33 -20.57
CA GLN A 531 16.98 -14.00 -20.70
C GLN A 531 17.17 -15.14 -19.68
N GLY A 532 16.25 -15.26 -18.71
CA GLY A 532 16.28 -16.28 -17.66
C GLY A 532 15.06 -16.20 -16.72
N LEU A 533 14.98 -17.09 -15.73
CA LEU A 533 13.91 -17.07 -14.72
C LEU A 533 13.92 -15.75 -13.94
N ALA A 534 12.77 -15.08 -13.87
CA ALA A 534 12.58 -13.76 -13.26
C ALA A 534 13.52 -12.63 -13.76
N GLU A 535 14.03 -12.71 -15.00
CA GLU A 535 14.86 -11.67 -15.63
C GLU A 535 14.13 -10.83 -16.69
N GLY A 536 12.94 -11.26 -17.07
CA GLY A 536 12.19 -10.67 -18.15
C GLY A 536 11.10 -9.75 -17.64
N ILE A 537 10.76 -8.77 -18.45
CA ILE A 537 9.60 -7.90 -18.24
C ILE A 537 8.39 -8.46 -19.00
N GLY A 538 8.62 -9.30 -20.02
CA GLY A 538 7.58 -9.88 -20.85
C GLY A 538 6.94 -8.82 -21.75
N THR A 539 5.64 -8.93 -21.95
CA THR A 539 4.86 -7.97 -22.73
C THR A 539 4.38 -6.83 -21.84
N ILE A 540 4.50 -5.60 -22.33
CA ILE A 540 4.11 -4.37 -21.67
C ILE A 540 3.11 -3.62 -22.54
N ILE A 541 2.08 -3.07 -21.90
CA ILE A 541 1.14 -2.13 -22.51
C ILE A 541 1.04 -0.90 -21.62
N ALA A 542 1.26 0.27 -22.20
CA ALA A 542 1.08 1.57 -21.56
C ALA A 542 -0.27 2.15 -21.97
N LEU A 543 -1.15 2.40 -21.00
CA LEU A 543 -2.52 2.85 -21.20
C LEU A 543 -2.77 4.13 -20.41
N GLN A 544 -3.16 5.21 -21.08
CA GLN A 544 -3.55 6.46 -20.45
C GLN A 544 -5.07 6.59 -20.35
N THR A 545 -5.55 7.01 -19.19
CA THR A 545 -6.97 7.32 -18.92
C THR A 545 -7.08 8.67 -18.24
N ASP A 546 -8.06 9.49 -18.65
CA ASP A 546 -8.36 10.75 -17.99
C ASP A 546 -9.05 10.50 -16.64
N VAL A 547 -8.70 11.26 -15.59
CA VAL A 547 -9.25 11.06 -14.23
C VAL A 547 -10.77 11.28 -14.19
N LYS A 548 -11.29 12.18 -15.04
CA LYS A 548 -12.73 12.41 -15.19
C LYS A 548 -13.47 11.16 -15.67
N ASP A 549 -12.85 10.34 -16.52
CA ASP A 549 -13.46 9.14 -17.13
C ASP A 549 -13.39 7.91 -16.19
N LEU A 550 -12.59 7.97 -15.12
CA LEU A 550 -12.49 6.89 -14.14
C LEU A 550 -13.75 6.83 -13.27
N ASN A 551 -14.47 5.72 -13.33
CA ASN A 551 -15.68 5.51 -12.52
C ASN A 551 -15.37 4.96 -11.11
N ILE A 552 -14.50 5.65 -10.36
CA ILE A 552 -14.07 5.27 -9.00
C ILE A 552 -14.71 6.19 -7.94
N ASP A 553 -14.45 5.90 -6.66
CA ASP A 553 -14.96 6.67 -5.53
C ASP A 553 -14.54 8.15 -5.59
N GLN A 554 -15.50 9.06 -5.37
CA GLN A 554 -15.25 10.50 -5.44
C GLN A 554 -14.29 10.97 -4.34
N LYS A 555 -14.33 10.34 -3.15
CA LYS A 555 -13.38 10.66 -2.06
C LYS A 555 -11.94 10.32 -2.45
N ILE A 556 -11.74 9.29 -3.28
CA ILE A 556 -10.40 8.96 -3.82
C ILE A 556 -9.97 10.03 -4.82
N LYS A 557 -10.87 10.47 -5.71
CA LYS A 557 -10.59 11.55 -6.67
C LYS A 557 -10.20 12.84 -5.95
N ASP A 558 -10.99 13.28 -4.99
CA ASP A 558 -10.79 14.57 -4.32
C ASP A 558 -9.57 14.57 -3.38
N LYS A 559 -9.26 13.42 -2.78
CA LYS A 559 -8.13 13.31 -1.84
C LYS A 559 -6.80 12.98 -2.50
N TYR A 560 -6.79 12.01 -3.41
CA TYR A 560 -5.55 11.43 -3.94
C TYR A 560 -5.29 11.80 -5.40
N LEU A 561 -6.32 12.12 -6.18
CA LEU A 561 -6.21 12.44 -7.62
C LEU A 561 -6.62 13.87 -7.98
N ARG A 562 -6.81 14.75 -6.98
CA ARG A 562 -7.15 16.14 -7.25
C ARG A 562 -6.02 16.80 -8.05
N ASN A 563 -6.42 17.67 -8.98
CA ASN A 563 -5.49 18.36 -9.89
C ASN A 563 -4.58 17.39 -10.69
N ILE A 564 -5.01 16.14 -10.88
CA ILE A 564 -4.42 15.16 -11.81
C ILE A 564 -5.40 15.02 -12.97
N ASP A 565 -4.92 15.22 -14.20
CA ASP A 565 -5.78 15.20 -15.37
C ASP A 565 -5.93 13.79 -15.95
N ALA A 566 -4.83 13.05 -15.96
CA ALA A 566 -4.78 11.71 -16.52
C ALA A 566 -3.79 10.85 -15.76
N ILE A 567 -3.88 9.54 -15.97
CA ILE A 567 -3.04 8.53 -15.35
C ILE A 567 -2.55 7.59 -16.45
N VAL A 568 -1.25 7.34 -16.46
CA VAL A 568 -0.65 6.32 -17.32
C VAL A 568 -0.44 5.06 -16.49
N PHE A 569 -1.16 4.01 -16.85
CA PHE A 569 -1.03 2.66 -16.33
C PHE A 569 -0.03 1.87 -17.18
N PHE A 570 0.86 1.13 -16.54
CA PHE A 570 1.70 0.13 -17.20
C PHE A 570 1.23 -1.23 -16.74
N PHE A 571 0.75 -2.04 -17.68
CA PHE A 571 0.43 -3.45 -17.48
C PHE A 571 1.57 -4.28 -18.04
N ILE A 572 2.18 -5.07 -17.17
CA ILE A 572 3.42 -5.81 -17.44
C ILE A 572 3.16 -7.32 -17.21
N HIS A 573 4.01 -8.18 -17.77
CA HIS A 573 3.93 -9.65 -17.68
C HIS A 573 2.76 -10.26 -18.47
N LEU A 574 2.41 -9.64 -19.61
CA LEU A 574 1.30 -10.05 -20.48
C LEU A 574 1.74 -11.05 -21.57
N ASP A 575 0.79 -11.70 -22.22
CA ASP A 575 1.03 -12.57 -23.38
C ASP A 575 1.38 -11.75 -24.64
N ASN A 576 2.51 -12.07 -25.26
CA ASN A 576 2.99 -11.40 -26.47
C ASN A 576 2.12 -11.71 -27.72
N ASN A 577 1.38 -12.82 -27.72
CA ASN A 577 0.50 -13.20 -28.82
C ASN A 577 -0.66 -12.22 -29.02
N ASN A 578 -1.02 -11.47 -27.98
CA ASN A 578 -2.11 -10.49 -28.00
C ASN A 578 -1.70 -9.13 -28.59
N LEU A 579 -0.41 -8.86 -28.80
CA LEU A 579 0.04 -7.61 -29.42
C LEU A 579 -0.57 -7.37 -30.81
N LYS A 580 -0.84 -8.45 -31.56
CA LYS A 580 -1.48 -8.38 -32.89
C LYS A 580 -2.92 -7.84 -32.85
N LEU A 581 -3.58 -7.89 -31.68
CA LEU A 581 -4.91 -7.29 -31.48
C LEU A 581 -4.84 -5.76 -31.46
N LEU A 582 -3.65 -5.22 -31.17
CA LEU A 582 -3.45 -3.79 -31.00
C LEU A 582 -3.09 -3.10 -32.31
N GLY A 583 -2.25 -3.73 -33.15
CA GLY A 583 -1.81 -3.14 -34.42
C GLY A 583 -0.74 -3.95 -35.15
N LYS A 584 0.03 -3.26 -35.99
CA LYS A 584 1.07 -3.87 -36.84
C LYS A 584 2.34 -4.16 -36.05
N LEU A 585 2.79 -5.41 -36.10
CA LEU A 585 3.99 -5.85 -35.39
C LEU A 585 5.26 -5.62 -36.20
N GLU A 586 6.30 -5.10 -35.55
CA GLU A 586 7.64 -4.92 -36.09
C GLU A 586 8.66 -5.56 -35.14
N GLN A 587 9.73 -6.13 -35.69
CA GLN A 587 10.89 -6.60 -34.93
C GLN A 587 11.95 -5.50 -34.85
N THR A 588 12.47 -5.25 -33.66
CA THR A 588 13.52 -4.26 -33.44
C THR A 588 14.53 -4.73 -32.41
N ASN A 589 15.73 -4.16 -32.41
CA ASN A 589 16.79 -4.50 -31.48
C ASN A 589 16.84 -3.48 -30.35
N VAL A 590 16.60 -3.93 -29.12
CA VAL A 590 16.81 -3.13 -27.91
C VAL A 590 17.97 -3.72 -27.13
N GLY A 591 19.14 -3.10 -27.26
CA GLY A 591 20.40 -3.65 -26.74
C GLY A 591 20.72 -4.99 -27.41
N LYS A 592 20.75 -6.07 -26.63
CA LYS A 592 21.02 -7.44 -27.11
C LYS A 592 19.75 -8.29 -27.32
N ARG A 593 18.55 -7.70 -27.21
CA ARG A 593 17.28 -8.43 -27.26
C ARG A 593 16.53 -8.07 -28.55
N ASN A 594 16.03 -9.09 -29.25
CA ASN A 594 15.04 -8.92 -30.32
C ASN A 594 13.68 -8.68 -29.68
N ALA A 595 13.18 -7.46 -29.81
CA ALA A 595 11.91 -7.01 -29.28
C ALA A 595 10.84 -7.01 -30.38
N THR A 596 9.60 -7.28 -29.99
CA THR A 596 8.43 -7.06 -30.86
C THR A 596 7.72 -5.79 -30.40
N VAL A 597 7.44 -4.85 -31.30
CA VAL A 597 6.71 -3.60 -30.99
C VAL A 597 5.49 -3.47 -31.89
N VAL A 598 4.43 -2.84 -31.37
CA VAL A 598 3.28 -2.41 -32.18
C VAL A 598 3.62 -1.06 -32.82
N SER A 599 4.06 -1.11 -34.08
CA SER A 599 4.76 -0.01 -34.79
C SER A 599 3.91 1.22 -35.14
N ASP A 600 2.59 1.02 -35.23
CA ASP A 600 1.58 2.04 -35.52
C ASP A 600 1.01 2.72 -34.28
N ILE A 601 1.53 2.38 -33.08
CA ILE A 601 1.14 3.00 -31.81
C ILE A 601 2.35 3.65 -31.14
N ASP A 602 2.26 4.95 -30.87
CA ASP A 602 3.22 5.69 -30.06
C ASP A 602 2.52 6.80 -29.26
N PRO A 603 3.18 7.47 -28.30
CA PRO A 603 2.49 8.44 -27.45
C PRO A 603 2.03 9.71 -28.20
N LEU A 604 2.57 9.98 -29.40
CA LEU A 604 2.12 11.08 -30.27
C LEU A 604 0.97 10.63 -31.19
N HIS A 605 0.93 9.33 -31.52
CA HIS A 605 -0.13 8.68 -32.30
C HIS A 605 -0.74 7.51 -31.51
N PRO A 606 -1.44 7.77 -30.39
CA PRO A 606 -1.93 6.70 -29.54
C PRO A 606 -3.16 6.03 -30.16
N LYS A 607 -3.34 4.73 -29.89
CA LYS A 607 -4.58 4.05 -30.26
C LYS A 607 -5.67 4.37 -29.25
N LEU A 608 -6.80 4.87 -29.74
CA LEU A 608 -7.97 5.16 -28.90
C LEU A 608 -8.84 3.91 -28.76
N GLU A 609 -9.22 3.59 -27.54
CA GLU A 609 -10.09 2.45 -27.25
C GLU A 609 -11.21 2.86 -26.30
N ASP A 610 -12.40 2.32 -26.55
CA ASP A 610 -13.55 2.48 -25.66
C ASP A 610 -13.41 1.59 -24.42
N LYS A 611 -14.27 1.85 -23.43
CA LYS A 611 -14.38 1.01 -22.23
C LYS A 611 -14.79 -0.43 -22.59
N ASN A 612 -14.24 -1.40 -21.87
CA ASN A 612 -14.43 -2.85 -22.01
C ASN A 612 -13.76 -3.49 -23.23
N PHE A 613 -12.88 -2.78 -23.94
CA PHE A 613 -12.05 -3.38 -24.99
C PHE A 613 -11.04 -4.36 -24.36
N ASN A 614 -11.05 -5.62 -24.80
CA ASN A 614 -10.08 -6.63 -24.35
C ASN A 614 -8.73 -6.38 -25.02
N PHE A 615 -7.78 -5.81 -24.28
CA PHE A 615 -6.50 -5.35 -24.85
C PHE A 615 -5.34 -6.33 -24.65
N ALA A 616 -5.47 -7.30 -23.73
CA ALA A 616 -4.43 -8.27 -23.44
C ALA A 616 -4.93 -9.47 -22.64
N THR A 617 -4.06 -10.47 -22.48
CA THR A 617 -4.22 -11.58 -21.54
C THR A 617 -2.95 -11.74 -20.70
N ILE A 618 -3.10 -12.39 -19.54
CA ILE A 618 -1.98 -12.73 -18.65
C ILE A 618 -1.06 -13.73 -19.32
N GLY A 619 0.25 -13.46 -19.30
CA GLY A 619 1.26 -14.35 -19.87
C GLY A 619 1.54 -15.57 -18.98
N GLU A 620 1.95 -16.64 -19.64
CA GLU A 620 2.52 -17.83 -19.01
C GLU A 620 3.93 -17.55 -18.50
N SER A 621 4.44 -18.37 -17.57
CA SER A 621 5.80 -18.20 -17.03
C SER A 621 6.89 -18.09 -18.12
N THR A 622 6.67 -18.71 -19.28
CA THR A 622 7.63 -18.71 -20.41
C THR A 622 7.69 -17.40 -21.18
N ASN A 623 6.63 -16.59 -21.20
CA ASN A 623 6.57 -15.33 -21.95
C ASN A 623 6.26 -14.09 -21.09
N ASN A 624 5.93 -14.30 -19.81
CA ASN A 624 5.69 -13.25 -18.84
C ASN A 624 6.96 -12.78 -18.12
N GLY A 625 8.15 -13.25 -18.50
CA GLY A 625 9.40 -12.88 -17.82
C GLY A 625 9.95 -13.92 -16.83
N GLY A 626 9.39 -15.12 -16.78
CA GLY A 626 9.94 -16.23 -15.99
C GLY A 626 9.45 -16.28 -14.55
N TRP A 627 8.24 -15.79 -14.28
CA TRP A 627 7.63 -15.76 -12.94
C TRP A 627 6.20 -16.32 -12.95
N ASN A 628 5.59 -16.51 -11.78
CA ASN A 628 4.20 -16.97 -11.67
C ASN A 628 3.26 -16.11 -12.53
N PRO A 629 2.24 -16.67 -13.20
CA PRO A 629 1.27 -15.87 -13.95
C PRO A 629 0.63 -14.76 -13.12
N HIS A 630 0.79 -13.52 -13.59
CA HIS A 630 0.31 -12.32 -12.92
C HIS A 630 0.31 -11.15 -13.89
N VAL A 631 -0.40 -10.08 -13.53
CA VAL A 631 -0.17 -8.74 -14.11
C VAL A 631 0.52 -7.88 -13.08
N HIS A 632 1.56 -7.17 -13.50
CA HIS A 632 2.15 -6.10 -12.70
C HIS A 632 1.61 -4.75 -13.19
N ILE A 633 1.10 -3.96 -12.26
CA ILE A 633 0.38 -2.71 -12.53
C ILE A 633 1.11 -1.55 -11.88
N GLU A 634 1.64 -0.63 -12.68
CA GLU A 634 2.14 0.66 -12.21
C GLU A 634 1.20 1.78 -12.64
N ALA A 635 1.05 2.82 -11.82
CA ALA A 635 0.22 3.98 -12.14
C ALA A 635 0.98 5.29 -11.88
N TYR A 636 0.99 6.19 -12.87
CA TYR A 636 1.70 7.47 -12.78
C TYR A 636 0.82 8.64 -13.20
N PRO A 637 0.85 9.76 -12.45
CA PRO A 637 0.01 10.90 -12.74
C PRO A 637 0.55 11.73 -13.90
N VAL A 638 -0.36 12.29 -14.69
CA VAL A 638 -0.09 13.29 -15.71
C VAL A 638 -0.84 14.56 -15.33
N ARG A 639 -0.12 15.67 -15.34
CA ARG A 639 -0.65 17.00 -15.06
C ARG A 639 -0.42 17.90 -16.25
N TYR A 640 -1.46 18.61 -16.63
CA TYR A 640 -1.45 19.65 -17.64
C TYR A 640 -1.65 21.02 -17.01
N GLU A 641 -1.30 22.06 -17.75
CA GLU A 641 -1.57 23.45 -17.44
C GLU A 641 -2.01 24.14 -18.73
N ILE A 642 -2.81 25.19 -18.63
CA ILE A 642 -3.16 26.02 -19.79
C ILE A 642 -2.11 27.12 -19.92
N LYS A 643 -1.38 27.14 -21.04
CA LYS A 643 -0.44 28.20 -21.39
C LYS A 643 -0.76 28.72 -22.78
N ASP A 644 -0.96 30.02 -22.90
CA ASP A 644 -1.31 30.69 -24.16
C ASP A 644 -2.52 30.03 -24.85
N GLY A 645 -3.53 29.64 -24.06
CA GLY A 645 -4.75 28.97 -24.52
C GLY A 645 -4.57 27.49 -24.91
N LYS A 646 -3.39 26.90 -24.69
CA LYS A 646 -3.08 25.51 -25.05
C LYS A 646 -2.83 24.65 -23.81
N LYS A 647 -3.35 23.42 -23.84
CA LYS A 647 -3.07 22.40 -22.83
C LYS A 647 -1.66 21.84 -23.03
N VAL A 648 -0.76 22.13 -22.10
CA VAL A 648 0.63 21.66 -22.11
C VAL A 648 0.95 20.90 -20.83
N TRP A 649 2.01 20.11 -20.82
CA TRP A 649 2.44 19.39 -19.60
C TRP A 649 2.91 20.37 -18.53
N ALA A 650 2.43 20.20 -17.31
CA ALA A 650 2.83 21.03 -16.18
C ALA A 650 4.32 20.83 -15.86
N LYS A 651 5.08 21.94 -15.89
CA LYS A 651 6.54 21.89 -15.63
C LYS A 651 6.90 21.68 -14.16
N SER A 652 6.03 22.08 -13.24
CA SER A 652 6.24 21.90 -11.81
C SER A 652 4.93 21.92 -11.03
N PHE A 653 4.88 21.22 -9.89
CA PHE A 653 3.72 21.24 -9.00
C PHE A 653 4.09 20.79 -7.59
N LEU A 654 3.26 21.16 -6.62
CA LEU A 654 3.36 20.66 -5.25
C LEU A 654 2.99 19.17 -5.21
N ASN A 655 3.91 18.31 -4.77
CA ASN A 655 3.57 16.95 -4.36
C ASN A 655 3.29 16.91 -2.85
N SER A 656 3.13 15.72 -2.28
CA SER A 656 2.87 15.55 -0.84
C SER A 656 3.93 16.10 0.12
N LYS A 657 5.15 16.42 -0.34
CA LYS A 657 6.31 16.89 0.44
C LYS A 657 7.04 18.13 -0.11
N TYR A 658 7.02 18.43 -1.40
CA TYR A 658 7.77 19.54 -1.99
C TYR A 658 7.35 19.80 -3.44
N ILE A 659 7.85 20.88 -4.02
CA ILE A 659 7.64 21.20 -5.44
C ILE A 659 8.51 20.27 -6.28
N LEU A 660 7.86 19.43 -7.10
CA LEU A 660 8.53 18.58 -8.08
C LEU A 660 8.62 19.29 -9.44
N SER A 661 9.73 19.08 -10.15
CA SER A 661 10.01 19.59 -11.49
C SER A 661 9.98 18.49 -12.56
N ASP A 662 9.66 18.86 -13.80
CA ASP A 662 9.53 18.00 -14.98
C ASP A 662 10.65 16.97 -15.18
N ASN A 663 11.89 17.35 -14.89
CA ASN A 663 13.06 16.52 -15.08
C ASN A 663 13.11 15.28 -14.17
N ARG A 664 12.38 15.30 -13.05
CA ARG A 664 12.26 14.22 -12.05
C ARG A 664 11.00 13.37 -12.22
N LEU A 665 10.11 13.71 -13.17
CA LEU A 665 8.90 12.94 -13.41
C LEU A 665 9.23 11.63 -14.14
N ARG A 666 8.63 10.53 -13.68
CA ARG A 666 8.80 9.21 -14.33
C ARG A 666 8.22 9.16 -15.73
N ILE A 667 7.09 9.85 -15.95
CA ILE A 667 6.52 10.14 -17.27
C ILE A 667 6.73 11.63 -17.52
N ALA A 668 7.37 11.96 -18.63
CA ALA A 668 7.71 13.35 -18.97
C ALA A 668 7.72 13.53 -20.49
N PRO A 669 7.50 14.75 -21.02
CA PRO A 669 7.56 15.04 -22.46
C PRO A 669 8.83 14.49 -23.13
N LYS A 670 10.01 14.77 -22.55
CA LYS A 670 11.31 14.27 -23.03
C LYS A 670 11.40 12.74 -23.16
N ARG A 671 10.57 11.98 -22.45
CA ARG A 671 10.53 10.51 -22.48
C ARG A 671 9.60 10.02 -23.58
N ILE A 672 8.48 10.71 -23.77
CA ILE A 672 7.55 10.53 -24.88
C ILE A 672 8.28 10.77 -26.21
N ASP A 673 8.97 11.90 -26.35
CA ASP A 673 9.65 12.27 -27.59
C ASP A 673 10.78 11.29 -27.98
N ARG A 674 11.34 10.57 -27.00
CA ARG A 674 12.41 9.59 -27.23
C ARG A 674 11.89 8.18 -27.55
N TYR A 675 10.62 7.89 -27.29
CA TYR A 675 10.08 6.53 -27.43
C TYR A 675 10.22 5.99 -28.86
N LYS A 676 9.96 6.85 -29.84
CA LYS A 676 10.12 6.58 -31.28
C LYS A 676 10.80 7.78 -31.92
N THR A 677 11.95 7.55 -32.54
CA THR A 677 12.70 8.59 -33.25
C THR A 677 12.95 8.16 -34.68
N GLU A 678 12.86 9.09 -35.62
CA GLU A 678 13.17 8.86 -37.03
C GLU A 678 14.38 9.71 -37.41
N THR A 679 15.41 9.08 -37.97
CA THR A 679 16.60 9.78 -38.45
C THR A 679 17.01 9.17 -39.79
N ASN A 680 17.06 10.00 -40.84
CA ASN A 680 17.35 9.56 -42.21
C ASN A 680 16.44 8.41 -42.69
N GLY A 681 15.14 8.44 -42.35
CA GLY A 681 14.17 7.38 -42.69
C GLY A 681 14.30 6.09 -41.87
N LYS A 682 15.25 6.02 -40.92
CA LYS A 682 15.40 4.89 -40.00
C LYS A 682 14.69 5.16 -38.68
N ILE A 683 13.74 4.30 -38.35
CA ILE A 683 13.05 4.31 -37.06
C ILE A 683 13.92 3.65 -35.99
N THR A 684 14.06 4.31 -34.85
CA THR A 684 14.70 3.78 -33.65
C THR A 684 13.71 3.79 -32.50
N TRP A 685 13.49 2.62 -31.90
CA TRP A 685 12.59 2.41 -30.77
C TRP A 685 13.35 2.40 -29.45
N ALA A 686 12.99 3.28 -28.52
CA ALA A 686 13.52 3.29 -27.16
C ALA A 686 12.45 2.75 -26.19
N LEU A 687 12.09 1.48 -26.34
CA LEU A 687 10.92 0.88 -25.69
C LEU A 687 10.86 1.09 -24.17
N THR A 688 12.01 1.07 -23.49
CA THR A 688 12.11 1.23 -22.04
C THR A 688 12.13 2.69 -21.57
N THR A 689 12.07 3.69 -22.46
CA THR A 689 12.20 5.11 -22.07
C THR A 689 10.88 5.78 -21.77
N LEU A 690 9.74 5.19 -22.14
CA LEU A 690 8.40 5.76 -21.90
C LEU A 690 8.17 6.06 -20.42
N LYS A 691 8.76 5.26 -19.53
CA LYS A 691 8.90 5.53 -18.10
C LYS A 691 10.33 5.38 -17.63
N GLU A 692 10.61 5.85 -16.41
CA GLU A 692 11.82 5.45 -15.71
C GLU A 692 11.78 3.97 -15.30
N THR A 693 12.94 3.30 -15.32
CA THR A 693 13.08 1.87 -15.06
C THR A 693 12.31 1.43 -13.81
N GLY A 694 11.41 0.45 -13.97
CA GLY A 694 10.50 -0.05 -12.93
C GLY A 694 11.18 -0.62 -11.68
N VAL A 695 12.50 -0.86 -11.74
CA VAL A 695 13.30 -1.36 -10.63
C VAL A 695 14.51 -0.46 -10.45
N GLN A 696 14.60 0.22 -9.32
CA GLN A 696 15.82 0.92 -8.92
C GLN A 696 16.70 -0.05 -8.14
N VAL A 697 17.73 -0.58 -8.80
CA VAL A 697 18.71 -1.47 -8.17
C VAL A 697 19.69 -0.64 -7.34
N THR A 698 19.73 -0.81 -6.02
CA THR A 698 20.89 -0.37 -5.24
C THR A 698 21.83 -1.55 -5.06
N GLN A 699 23.10 -1.38 -5.44
CA GLN A 699 24.10 -2.42 -5.27
C GLN A 699 24.38 -2.64 -3.78
N SER A 700 24.55 -3.91 -3.40
CA SER A 700 25.06 -4.24 -2.09
C SER A 700 26.48 -3.67 -1.92
N ARG A 701 26.77 -3.12 -0.75
CA ARG A 701 28.07 -2.48 -0.46
C ARG A 701 28.82 -3.28 0.61
N PRO A 702 30.16 -3.38 0.52
CA PRO A 702 30.98 -3.89 1.61
C PRO A 702 30.68 -3.16 2.91
N ILE A 703 30.88 -3.85 4.02
CA ILE A 703 30.79 -3.27 5.36
C ILE A 703 32.19 -2.74 5.70
N TYR A 704 32.28 -1.47 6.04
CA TYR A 704 33.54 -0.80 6.38
C TYR A 704 33.63 -0.59 7.88
N LEU A 705 34.85 -0.55 8.40
CA LEU A 705 35.09 0.03 9.72
C LEU A 705 34.63 1.50 9.69
N VAL A 706 34.11 1.96 10.82
CA VAL A 706 33.63 3.34 10.97
C VAL A 706 34.36 4.06 12.10
N ASN A 707 34.51 5.37 11.94
CA ASN A 707 34.97 6.25 13.01
C ASN A 707 33.84 6.45 14.06
N THR A 708 34.16 7.08 15.19
CA THR A 708 33.19 7.34 16.28
C THR A 708 32.01 8.22 15.89
N ASP A 709 32.16 9.02 14.82
CA ASP A 709 31.10 9.85 14.20
C ASP A 709 30.26 9.07 13.15
N GLY A 710 30.50 7.75 13.04
CA GLY A 710 29.84 6.85 12.12
C GLY A 710 30.26 7.01 10.66
N SER A 711 31.25 7.84 10.32
CA SER A 711 31.81 7.96 8.96
C SER A 711 32.63 6.71 8.60
N LYS A 712 32.61 6.28 7.33
CA LYS A 712 33.39 5.12 6.88
C LYS A 712 34.89 5.43 6.85
N THR A 713 35.69 4.44 7.21
CA THR A 713 37.13 4.41 6.94
C THR A 713 37.41 3.86 5.53
N SER A 714 38.68 3.78 5.15
CA SER A 714 39.13 3.10 3.93
C SER A 714 39.11 1.58 4.03
N ASN A 715 38.99 1.02 5.23
CA ASN A 715 39.19 -0.40 5.49
C ASN A 715 37.84 -1.11 5.61
N GLU A 716 37.68 -2.22 4.89
CA GLU A 716 36.56 -3.14 5.14
C GLU A 716 36.64 -3.67 6.56
N ASP A 717 35.47 -3.87 7.17
CA ASP A 717 35.36 -4.48 8.48
C ASP A 717 35.81 -5.95 8.34
N PRO A 718 36.94 -6.36 8.96
CA PRO A 718 37.51 -7.68 8.77
C PRO A 718 36.55 -8.80 9.17
N ASP A 719 35.67 -8.55 10.15
CA ASP A 719 34.65 -9.49 10.61
C ASP A 719 33.54 -9.72 9.56
N PHE A 720 33.43 -8.82 8.59
CA PHE A 720 32.44 -8.86 7.51
C PHE A 720 33.07 -8.90 6.12
N LYS A 721 34.35 -9.29 6.02
CA LYS A 721 35.04 -9.39 4.74
C LYS A 721 34.31 -10.38 3.83
N GLY A 722 33.88 -9.92 2.65
CA GLY A 722 33.07 -10.71 1.71
C GLY A 722 31.56 -10.62 1.92
N TYR A 723 31.10 -10.17 3.08
CA TYR A 723 29.69 -9.86 3.31
C TYR A 723 29.34 -8.49 2.71
N LYS A 724 28.25 -8.46 1.94
CA LYS A 724 27.70 -7.21 1.41
C LYS A 724 26.32 -7.00 1.98
N ASN A 725 26.11 -5.86 2.61
CA ASN A 725 24.79 -5.48 3.09
C ASN A 725 24.04 -4.69 2.00
N ARG A 726 22.73 -4.58 2.09
CA ARG A 726 21.89 -3.80 1.18
C ARG A 726 21.96 -2.30 1.52
N ASP A 727 21.79 -1.43 0.54
CA ASP A 727 21.77 0.02 0.75
C ASP A 727 20.34 0.50 1.01
N TYR A 728 20.11 1.02 2.22
CA TYR A 728 18.81 1.52 2.71
C TYR A 728 18.80 3.04 2.90
N THR A 729 19.61 3.75 2.12
CA THR A 729 19.79 5.21 2.28
C THR A 729 18.49 6.01 2.11
N SER A 730 17.61 5.60 1.21
CA SER A 730 16.28 6.18 1.05
C SER A 730 15.21 5.25 1.61
N SER A 731 14.24 5.80 2.35
CA SER A 731 13.05 5.02 2.74
C SER A 731 12.23 4.70 1.48
N ILE A 732 11.41 3.64 1.56
CA ILE A 732 10.52 3.30 0.44
C ILE A 732 9.54 4.45 0.15
N ASP A 733 8.99 5.09 1.17
CA ASP A 733 8.05 6.20 0.98
C ASP A 733 8.69 7.40 0.27
N ASP A 734 9.95 7.75 0.58
CA ASP A 734 10.67 8.81 -0.13
C ASP A 734 10.84 8.48 -1.61
N LEU A 735 11.11 7.21 -1.93
CA LEU A 735 11.24 6.74 -3.30
C LEU A 735 9.89 6.83 -4.03
N PHE A 736 8.78 6.45 -3.41
CA PHE A 736 7.45 6.55 -4.03
C PHE A 736 7.02 8.01 -4.25
N ILE A 737 7.30 8.90 -3.29
CA ILE A 737 6.98 10.33 -3.40
C ILE A 737 7.83 10.99 -4.48
N LYS A 738 9.13 10.71 -4.52
CA LYS A 738 10.04 11.22 -5.54
C LYS A 738 9.65 10.76 -6.94
N ASN A 739 9.27 9.50 -7.08
CA ASN A 739 8.95 8.87 -8.36
C ASN A 739 7.47 8.94 -8.73
N GLN A 740 6.62 9.52 -7.88
CA GLN A 740 5.17 9.68 -8.08
C GLN A 740 4.43 8.38 -8.47
N ALA A 741 4.87 7.24 -7.94
CA ALA A 741 4.13 6.00 -8.11
C ALA A 741 2.85 6.09 -7.28
N LEU A 742 1.69 6.05 -7.95
CA LEU A 742 0.38 6.02 -7.31
C LEU A 742 0.05 4.59 -6.88
N ASP A 743 -0.79 4.44 -5.86
CA ASP A 743 -1.27 3.13 -5.41
C ASP A 743 -2.28 2.57 -6.41
N PRO A 744 -2.00 1.43 -7.08
CA PRO A 744 -2.96 0.79 -7.98
C PRO A 744 -4.28 0.44 -7.29
N ASN A 745 -4.26 0.21 -5.97
CA ASN A 745 -5.47 -0.10 -5.21
C ASN A 745 -6.42 1.10 -5.10
N TRP A 746 -6.00 2.33 -5.38
CA TRP A 746 -6.93 3.46 -5.52
C TRP A 746 -7.91 3.28 -6.69
N PHE A 747 -7.54 2.50 -7.71
CA PHE A 747 -8.34 2.29 -8.92
C PHE A 747 -9.05 0.95 -8.91
N PHE A 748 -8.29 -0.11 -8.62
CA PHE A 748 -8.73 -1.48 -8.82
C PHE A 748 -9.15 -2.19 -7.54
N GLN A 749 -8.75 -1.65 -6.37
CA GLN A 749 -9.13 -2.18 -5.05
C GLN A 749 -8.90 -3.71 -4.97
N PHE A 750 -7.66 -4.19 -5.07
CA PHE A 750 -7.36 -5.62 -4.88
C PHE A 750 -7.20 -5.99 -3.40
N LYS A 751 -6.75 -5.03 -2.58
CA LYS A 751 -6.60 -5.14 -1.13
C LYS A 751 -6.68 -3.77 -0.44
N ASP A 752 -6.86 -3.79 0.88
CA ASP A 752 -6.54 -2.67 1.78
C ASP A 752 -5.42 -3.06 2.77
N ASN A 753 -5.12 -2.15 3.69
CA ASN A 753 -4.11 -2.36 4.73
C ASN A 753 -4.52 -3.41 5.78
N LYS A 754 -5.81 -3.75 5.87
CA LYS A 754 -6.38 -4.73 6.80
C LYS A 754 -6.57 -6.10 6.14
N SER A 755 -6.49 -6.20 4.82
CA SER A 755 -6.72 -7.44 4.09
C SER A 755 -5.86 -8.57 4.65
N SER A 756 -6.45 -9.76 4.71
CA SER A 756 -5.80 -10.96 5.17
C SER A 756 -4.61 -11.26 4.26
N LYS A 757 -3.46 -11.59 4.86
CA LYS A 757 -2.21 -11.77 4.14
C LYS A 757 -1.77 -13.22 4.15
N VAL A 758 -1.05 -13.60 3.10
CA VAL A 758 -0.20 -14.78 3.06
C VAL A 758 1.24 -14.36 2.81
N ARG A 759 2.16 -14.95 3.57
CA ARG A 759 3.59 -14.71 3.40
C ARG A 759 4.20 -15.77 2.49
N LEU A 760 4.97 -15.37 1.50
CA LEU A 760 5.53 -16.31 0.53
C LEU A 760 6.44 -17.37 1.16
N ASP A 761 7.28 -17.00 2.14
CA ASP A 761 8.16 -17.92 2.87
C ASP A 761 7.41 -18.88 3.82
N ASN A 762 6.18 -18.55 4.24
CA ASN A 762 5.31 -19.47 4.96
C ASN A 762 4.72 -20.54 4.04
N LEU A 763 4.47 -20.20 2.76
CA LEU A 763 3.95 -21.14 1.77
C LEU A 763 5.04 -22.08 1.25
N TYR A 764 6.28 -21.61 1.17
CA TYR A 764 7.42 -22.36 0.63
C TYR A 764 8.59 -22.37 1.62
N ILE A 765 8.49 -23.25 2.63
CA ILE A 765 9.46 -23.32 3.75
C ILE A 765 10.91 -23.55 3.27
N LYS A 766 11.13 -24.25 2.15
CA LYS A 766 12.48 -24.41 1.59
C LYS A 766 13.10 -23.05 1.19
N ALA A 767 12.28 -22.14 0.66
CA ALA A 767 12.73 -20.79 0.29
C ALA A 767 13.16 -19.97 1.51
N LYS A 768 12.65 -20.33 2.71
CA LYS A 768 13.02 -19.76 4.00
C LYS A 768 14.33 -20.31 4.56
N GLN A 769 14.66 -21.58 4.31
CA GLN A 769 15.87 -22.23 4.83
C GLN A 769 17.16 -21.77 4.11
N ASN A 770 17.01 -21.24 2.90
CA ASN A 770 18.11 -20.82 2.03
C ASN A 770 18.27 -19.29 1.91
N ALA A 771 17.46 -18.51 2.64
CA ALA A 771 17.51 -17.04 2.73
C ALA A 771 18.27 -16.62 3.98
#